data_AF-A0A385SNF4-F1
#
_entry.id   AF-A0A385SNF4-F1
#
_cell.length_a   1.000
_cell.length_b   1.000
_cell.length_c   1.000
_cell.angle_alpha   90.00
_cell.angle_beta   90.00
_cell.angle_gamma   90.00
#
_symmetry.space_group_name_H-M   'P 1'
#
loop_
_entity.id
_entity.type
_entity.pdbx_description
1 polymer ?
#
loop_
_entity_poly.entity_id
_entity_poly.type
_entity_poly.pdbx_seq_one_letter_code
_entity_poly.pdbx_strand_id
1 'polypeptide(L)'
;MCVFSLLYQHDNQTTMFLPKFLKRLGPFLILVASSLVLHSCNTGKPTPPRVLVFSKTKGWKHSSIPFADAAIQKLGKENGFAVDTTKNAAYFIDDSLKNYHAVVFNNTTRNVLNAEQQAAFERYIQAGGGYVGIHSAADTEYEWPWYGKLMGAFFSSHPHNSNIRMATINVTDKTHISTKGLPDHWERKDEWYNYRSFYPGIKVLAYLDENTYEGGTNGANHPIAWYHEFDGGRAFYTASGHVDSSYTEPLYVEHLLGGIKYAMGNGVLDYSKSYSVVTPEENRFVKTTLVNDLNTPMELAVANDGRIFFTELRSANLSLYNSKTGEYKIVHRFDVCIKGGTGLIGVTLDPGFPKQPYIYLYYSPPTDKEPIIFNLSRFVLKEDNTLDLASEKVLLKVPVQENSGSHHGGSLAWDKDGNLYLSTGDSSTPFPANGYPPLDERPDKQYYSQDAQRGPSNTNDLKGKVLRIHPEADGTYTIPEGNLFPKGKEKTLPEIYVMGCRNPYRIAVNPKTSVLYWGEIGPDAGKDSVQGPRGYDEFNQAKKAGNFGWPYFVGNNYAYADWDFAKQTAGPRFDPAKPINNSPNNTGLQELPPAQPAMIWYPYAASKEFPELGQGGRSAMAGSFYTYDKDSPSKNKFPDYYDGALFVFDWMRNWVLALRFDKNENYVRSEPFMSANGDFRRPIDLAFGSDGVMYMLEYGSVYGADNDDARLVKIEYNTGNRPPQASARVTDSVAQAELSKKVFLTSELRNLPVVREAVGETPLRVLFSSAGTSDPDDDDAIRYEWLFDGKTVGSTEANPKYTYTTPGTYTAILRVKDKAGLTDTDTIIVKAGDDRPLVAITSHNNRSFFWPKKPFSYAVKVTDHEDGKIDPKAVHVSYEYIPEPVNVDANGKSEGIAATGNVPIGYSLIAGSDCKACHTLDKVSVGPSYQAVSQRYIDKPDAVATLTKKIIAGGGGVWGTEHVMAAHPQLDEKDVNEMVKYILSLSRTKKEKSNLPLQGTVALTDNREDEPRGIYRLTAVYTDKGAHGIGPVSQTDVVTLRHAKMKTIYTDVQVGFSRFGNNLTAGDHKAFMLLKNIDLTGIRQVSFEYASDKEGFIEVRMDSQAGPVIGKASVKSTGGFDKPGTTTATFEKPVSGMHNVFFVVVKPEKPNEDIAKINTIEFVE
;
A
#
# COMPACT_ATOMS: atom_id res chain seq x y z
N MET A 1 -3.88 15.99 49.92
CA MET A 1 -4.51 16.68 51.06
C MET A 1 -3.91 18.07 51.13
N CYS A 2 -4.74 19.11 50.96
CA CYS A 2 -4.48 20.55 51.21
C CYS A 2 -3.44 21.25 50.30
N VAL A 3 -3.77 22.20 49.42
CA VAL A 3 -4.40 23.55 49.56
C VAL A 3 -3.34 24.60 49.19
N PHE A 4 -3.60 25.32 48.10
CA PHE A 4 -3.09 26.68 47.85
C PHE A 4 -3.87 27.66 48.72
N SER A 5 -3.21 28.66 49.30
CA SER A 5 -3.80 29.85 49.95
C SER A 5 -2.65 30.71 50.49
N LEU A 6 -2.63 32.05 50.58
CA LEU A 6 -3.64 33.11 50.50
C LEU A 6 -2.88 34.46 50.70
N LEU A 7 -3.22 35.57 50.01
CA LEU A 7 -3.69 36.90 50.52
C LEU A 7 -2.87 38.00 49.82
N TYR A 8 -3.36 39.07 49.19
CA TYR A 8 -4.49 40.01 49.33
C TYR A 8 -4.41 40.99 50.53
N GLN A 9 -4.10 42.26 50.23
CA GLN A 9 -4.52 43.49 50.92
C GLN A 9 -4.33 44.66 49.91
N HIS A 10 -5.41 45.27 49.39
CA HIS A 10 -6.00 46.57 49.79
C HIS A 10 -4.98 47.73 49.87
N ASP A 11 -5.14 48.93 49.33
CA ASP A 11 -6.31 49.64 48.80
C ASP A 11 -5.87 50.90 48.02
N ASN A 12 -6.65 51.28 47.00
CA ASN A 12 -7.05 52.63 46.55
C ASN A 12 -6.06 53.83 46.52
N GLN A 13 -5.83 54.38 45.32
CA GLN A 13 -6.34 55.70 44.82
C GLN A 13 -5.47 56.26 43.67
N THR A 14 -6.00 56.33 42.44
CA THR A 14 -6.60 57.49 41.74
C THR A 14 -5.61 58.49 41.13
N THR A 15 -5.67 58.62 39.79
CA THR A 15 -5.39 59.81 38.94
C THR A 15 -3.97 60.40 38.88
N MET A 16 -3.46 61.04 37.84
CA MET A 16 -3.67 61.18 36.39
C MET A 16 -2.61 62.23 35.96
N PHE A 17 -2.19 62.24 34.69
CA PHE A 17 -1.49 63.34 33.99
C PHE A 17 0.02 63.60 34.21
N LEU A 18 0.77 63.15 33.20
CA LEU A 18 1.90 63.85 32.52
C LEU A 18 1.56 65.35 32.22
N PRO A 19 2.50 66.28 31.88
CA PRO A 19 3.77 66.04 31.19
C PRO A 19 4.95 67.06 31.41
N LYS A 20 6.02 66.86 30.61
CA LYS A 20 6.91 67.86 29.96
C LYS A 20 8.24 68.30 30.62
N PHE A 21 9.30 67.69 30.08
CA PHE A 21 10.41 68.31 29.34
C PHE A 21 11.38 69.31 30.03
N LEU A 22 12.54 68.75 30.39
CA LEU A 22 13.92 69.18 30.08
C LEU A 22 14.41 70.60 30.46
N LYS A 23 15.34 70.63 31.44
CA LYS A 23 16.67 71.23 31.30
C LYS A 23 17.69 70.49 32.20
N ARG A 24 18.54 69.69 31.56
CA ARG A 24 19.69 68.95 32.10
C ARG A 24 20.97 69.74 31.86
N LEU A 25 21.93 69.64 32.77
CA LEU A 25 23.40 69.56 32.58
C LEU A 25 24.10 70.23 33.77
N GLY A 26 24.95 69.49 34.48
CA GLY A 26 25.80 70.10 35.52
C GLY A 26 26.57 69.11 36.40
N PRO A 27 25.93 68.12 37.06
CA PRO A 27 26.65 67.21 37.96
C PRO A 27 26.63 65.73 37.53
N PHE A 28 26.21 65.41 36.30
CA PHE A 28 26.07 64.02 35.82
C PHE A 28 27.39 63.39 35.31
N LEU A 29 28.51 64.12 35.30
CA LEU A 29 29.74 63.67 34.61
C LEU A 29 30.73 62.88 35.49
N ILE A 30 30.56 62.85 36.82
CA ILE A 30 31.47 62.10 37.70
C ILE A 30 30.84 60.77 38.19
N LEU A 31 29.51 60.66 38.27
CA LEU A 31 28.85 59.38 38.56
C LEU A 31 28.77 58.45 37.33
N VAL A 32 28.81 59.00 36.11
CA VAL A 32 28.73 58.22 34.87
C VAL A 32 30.04 57.49 34.55
N ALA A 33 31.19 57.99 35.02
CA ALA A 33 32.48 57.33 34.81
C ALA A 33 32.63 56.05 35.66
N SER A 34 32.04 55.98 36.85
CA SER A 34 32.08 54.77 37.69
C SER A 34 30.99 53.75 37.32
N SER A 35 29.87 54.16 36.71
CA SER A 35 28.86 53.23 36.18
C SER A 35 29.19 52.68 34.79
N LEU A 36 30.02 53.37 33.99
CA LEU A 36 30.43 52.90 32.65
C LEU A 36 31.53 51.83 32.67
N VAL A 37 32.28 51.68 33.77
CA VAL A 37 33.24 50.57 33.94
C VAL A 37 32.54 49.29 34.43
N LEU A 38 31.34 49.38 35.03
CA LEU A 38 30.55 48.22 35.47
C LEU A 38 29.44 47.80 34.48
N HIS A 39 29.16 48.58 33.42
CA HIS A 39 28.20 48.22 32.36
C HIS A 39 28.85 47.78 31.03
N SER A 40 30.18 47.67 30.95
CA SER A 40 30.88 47.21 29.74
C SER A 40 31.22 45.71 29.72
N CYS A 41 30.67 44.91 30.64
CA CYS A 41 30.77 43.45 30.61
C CYS A 41 29.43 42.78 30.88
N ASN A 42 28.43 43.07 30.04
CA ASN A 42 27.37 42.09 29.78
C ASN A 42 26.90 42.17 28.33
N THR A 43 27.86 42.14 27.40
CA THR A 43 27.58 41.57 26.07
C THR A 43 27.19 40.12 26.33
N GLY A 44 25.89 39.83 26.30
CA GLY A 44 25.36 38.48 26.50
C GLY A 44 26.16 37.52 25.63
N LYS A 45 26.90 36.59 26.27
CA LYS A 45 27.56 35.52 25.53
C LYS A 45 26.49 34.87 24.65
N PRO A 46 26.77 34.59 23.36
CA PRO A 46 25.86 33.82 22.53
C PRO A 46 25.48 32.55 23.31
N THR A 47 24.18 32.31 23.48
CA THR A 47 23.74 31.08 24.13
C THR A 47 24.32 29.91 23.33
N PRO A 48 25.08 29.01 23.95
CA PRO A 48 25.68 27.90 23.23
C PRO A 48 24.57 27.08 22.56
N PRO A 49 24.80 26.55 21.35
CA PRO A 49 23.87 25.62 20.71
C PRO A 49 23.47 24.50 21.67
N ARG A 50 22.25 23.97 21.56
CA ARG A 50 21.75 22.93 22.49
C ARG A 50 21.36 21.66 21.73
N VAL A 51 21.49 20.52 22.39
CA VAL A 51 21.07 19.20 21.90
C VAL A 51 20.15 18.55 22.93
N LEU A 52 19.03 17.98 22.47
CA LEU A 52 18.12 17.19 23.29
C LEU A 52 18.40 15.70 23.06
N VAL A 53 18.70 14.94 24.10
CA VAL A 53 18.87 13.48 24.03
C VAL A 53 17.62 12.81 24.59
N PHE A 54 16.91 12.09 23.74
CA PHE A 54 15.66 11.40 24.04
C PHE A 54 15.86 9.89 24.07
N SER A 55 15.45 9.23 25.16
CA SER A 55 15.70 7.80 25.40
C SER A 55 14.48 7.00 25.91
N LYS A 56 13.27 7.36 25.45
CA LYS A 56 12.04 6.58 25.75
C LYS A 56 12.06 5.26 24.98
N THR A 57 11.60 4.18 25.63
CA THR A 57 11.51 2.82 25.05
C THR A 57 10.16 2.22 25.40
N LYS A 58 9.40 1.73 24.42
CA LYS A 58 8.23 0.84 24.63
C LYS A 58 8.54 -0.63 24.27
N GLY A 59 9.76 -0.92 23.82
CA GLY A 59 10.27 -2.27 23.59
C GLY A 59 11.44 -2.62 24.52
N TRP A 60 12.46 -3.28 23.97
CA TRP A 60 13.69 -3.61 24.71
C TRP A 60 14.40 -2.33 25.17
N LYS A 61 14.97 -2.39 26.39
CA LYS A 61 15.69 -1.26 26.99
C LYS A 61 17.18 -1.58 27.10
N HIS A 62 17.99 -0.81 26.39
CA HIS A 62 19.44 -0.98 26.30
C HIS A 62 20.16 -0.49 27.57
N SER A 63 21.18 -1.23 28.02
CA SER A 63 22.02 -0.85 29.18
C SER A 63 22.89 0.37 28.88
N SER A 64 23.16 0.64 27.60
CA SER A 64 24.07 1.68 27.14
C SER A 64 23.50 3.10 27.18
N ILE A 65 22.18 3.25 27.29
CA ILE A 65 21.49 4.55 27.36
C ILE A 65 22.17 5.54 28.34
N PRO A 66 22.39 5.21 29.64
CA PRO A 66 23.06 6.11 30.58
C PRO A 66 24.51 6.46 30.20
N PHE A 67 25.23 5.56 29.52
CA PHE A 67 26.61 5.82 29.07
C PHE A 67 26.63 6.78 27.88
N ALA A 68 25.68 6.61 26.96
CA ALA A 68 25.45 7.53 25.84
C ALA A 68 25.11 8.94 26.32
N ASP A 69 24.16 9.05 27.26
CA ASP A 69 23.76 10.33 27.87
C ASP A 69 25.00 11.05 28.46
N ALA A 70 25.82 10.34 29.26
CA ALA A 70 27.01 10.90 29.88
C ALA A 70 28.10 11.31 28.86
N ALA A 71 28.33 10.49 27.82
CA ALA A 71 29.31 10.79 26.78
C ALA A 71 28.91 11.99 25.93
N ILE A 72 27.63 12.11 25.56
CA ILE A 72 27.14 13.26 24.79
C ILE A 72 27.21 14.54 25.63
N GLN A 73 26.86 14.48 26.92
CA GLN A 73 27.03 15.62 27.84
C GLN A 73 28.51 16.08 27.94
N LYS A 74 29.44 15.12 28.03
CA LYS A 74 30.87 15.41 28.02
C LYS A 74 31.30 16.06 26.70
N LEU A 75 30.89 15.50 25.56
CA LEU A 75 31.16 16.04 24.24
C LEU A 75 30.67 17.49 24.11
N GLY A 76 29.46 17.77 24.60
CA GLY A 76 28.89 19.12 24.62
C GLY A 76 29.76 20.11 25.40
N LYS A 77 30.16 19.73 26.62
CA LYS A 77 31.04 20.54 27.47
C LYS A 77 32.40 20.83 26.80
N GLU A 78 32.96 19.85 26.09
CA GLU A 78 34.26 19.96 25.41
C GLU A 78 34.19 20.71 24.07
N ASN A 79 33.02 20.77 23.43
CA ASN A 79 32.85 21.31 22.07
C ASN A 79 31.91 22.52 21.98
N GLY A 80 31.50 23.08 23.11
CA GLY A 80 30.77 24.36 23.15
C GLY A 80 29.28 24.28 22.84
N PHE A 81 28.62 23.16 23.16
CA PHE A 81 27.16 23.02 23.09
C PHE A 81 26.58 22.43 24.38
N ALA A 82 25.36 22.83 24.76
CA ALA A 82 24.67 22.30 25.93
C ALA A 82 23.88 21.03 25.57
N VAL A 83 23.66 20.15 26.54
CA VAL A 83 22.97 18.87 26.35
C VAL A 83 21.96 18.66 27.46
N ASP A 84 20.70 18.46 27.08
CA ASP A 84 19.61 18.07 27.97
C ASP A 84 19.22 16.62 27.67
N THR A 85 18.90 15.80 28.68
CA THR A 85 18.48 14.40 28.50
C THR A 85 17.08 14.18 29.06
N THR A 86 16.25 13.39 28.38
CA THR A 86 14.88 13.12 28.81
C THR A 86 14.35 11.77 28.30
N LYS A 87 13.41 11.19 29.03
CA LYS A 87 12.57 10.07 28.59
C LYS A 87 11.11 10.49 28.42
N ASN A 88 10.81 11.75 28.72
CA ASN A 88 9.47 12.28 28.72
C ASN A 88 9.14 12.81 27.31
N ALA A 89 8.23 12.13 26.62
CA ALA A 89 7.80 12.53 25.28
C ALA A 89 7.07 13.89 25.27
N ALA A 90 6.63 14.41 26.41
CA ALA A 90 6.05 15.76 26.52
C ALA A 90 7.03 16.89 26.15
N TYR A 91 8.33 16.60 25.98
CA TYR A 91 9.31 17.55 25.42
C TYR A 91 9.17 17.73 23.90
N PHE A 92 8.44 16.86 23.20
CA PHE A 92 8.15 16.96 21.76
C PHE A 92 6.97 17.90 21.52
N ILE A 93 7.21 19.17 21.83
CA ILE A 93 6.31 20.30 21.57
C ILE A 93 7.16 21.46 21.05
N ASP A 94 6.58 22.32 20.21
CA ASP A 94 7.30 23.41 19.53
C ASP A 94 8.08 24.31 20.51
N ASP A 95 7.48 24.67 21.65
CA ASP A 95 8.09 25.53 22.67
C ASP A 95 9.37 24.96 23.29
N SER A 96 9.45 23.64 23.36
CA SER A 96 10.64 22.92 23.83
C SER A 96 11.63 22.75 22.68
N LEU A 97 11.18 22.16 21.56
CA LEU A 97 12.02 21.77 20.43
C LEU A 97 12.75 22.96 19.78
N LYS A 98 12.14 24.15 19.74
CA LYS A 98 12.76 25.36 19.17
C LYS A 98 14.06 25.81 19.83
N ASN A 99 14.36 25.28 21.02
CA ASN A 99 15.59 25.61 21.76
C ASN A 99 16.78 24.72 21.38
N TYR A 100 16.56 23.67 20.59
CA TYR A 100 17.56 22.66 20.26
C TYR A 100 17.95 22.73 18.79
N HIS A 101 19.24 22.56 18.50
CA HIS A 101 19.75 22.48 17.12
C HIS A 101 19.73 21.05 16.60
N ALA A 102 19.80 20.06 17.49
CA ALA A 102 19.64 18.65 17.17
C ALA A 102 18.86 17.91 18.27
N VAL A 103 18.08 16.91 17.87
CA VAL A 103 17.45 15.93 18.76
C VAL A 103 18.07 14.56 18.47
N VAL A 104 18.59 13.92 19.52
CA VAL A 104 19.22 12.61 19.49
C VAL A 104 18.23 11.57 19.99
N PHE A 105 17.88 10.60 19.16
CA PHE A 105 17.14 9.41 19.56
C PHE A 105 18.17 8.38 20.03
N ASN A 106 18.40 8.35 21.34
CA ASN A 106 19.36 7.49 22.00
C ASN A 106 18.70 6.16 22.35
N ASN A 107 18.89 5.18 21.46
CA ASN A 107 18.47 3.80 21.66
C ASN A 107 16.97 3.63 22.02
N THR A 108 16.12 4.42 21.33
CA THR A 108 14.66 4.33 21.45
C THR A 108 14.14 3.03 20.86
N THR A 109 12.97 2.53 21.29
CA THR A 109 12.36 1.31 20.71
C THR A 109 10.84 1.41 20.70
N ARG A 110 10.22 0.90 19.62
CA ARG A 110 8.77 0.89 19.30
C ARG A 110 8.19 2.30 19.10
N ASN A 111 6.86 2.45 19.13
CA ASN A 111 6.19 3.75 18.93
C ASN A 111 6.21 4.54 20.25
N VAL A 112 6.99 5.62 20.29
CA VAL A 112 7.32 6.39 21.51
C VAL A 112 6.69 7.78 21.55
N LEU A 113 6.28 8.31 20.39
CA LEU A 113 5.58 9.58 20.19
C LEU A 113 4.13 9.35 19.73
N ASN A 114 3.21 10.19 20.21
CA ASN A 114 1.83 10.26 19.71
C ASN A 114 1.70 11.26 18.54
N ALA A 115 0.52 11.38 17.92
CA ALA A 115 0.31 12.25 16.75
C ALA A 115 0.68 13.73 16.99
N GLU A 116 0.41 14.29 18.18
CA GLU A 116 0.78 15.68 18.48
C GLU A 116 2.31 15.85 18.53
N GLN A 117 2.98 14.91 19.18
CA GLN A 117 4.43 14.89 19.34
C GLN A 117 5.14 14.61 18.02
N GLN A 118 4.58 13.73 17.19
CA GLN A 118 5.05 13.48 15.82
C GLN A 118 4.96 14.76 15.00
N ALA A 119 3.81 15.43 14.94
CA ALA A 119 3.65 16.67 14.18
C ALA A 119 4.56 17.80 14.68
N ALA A 120 4.77 17.94 16.00
CA ALA A 120 5.75 18.88 16.55
C ALA A 120 7.18 18.55 16.11
N PHE A 121 7.51 17.26 16.02
CA PHE A 121 8.82 16.82 15.54
C PHE A 121 9.00 17.05 14.03
N GLU A 122 7.97 16.82 13.21
CA GLU A 122 7.99 17.16 11.78
C GLU A 122 8.21 18.65 11.59
N ARG A 123 7.46 19.50 12.29
CA ARG A 123 7.63 20.96 12.23
C ARG A 123 9.03 21.40 12.64
N TYR A 124 9.59 20.76 13.66
CA TYR A 124 10.97 21.01 14.08
C TYR A 124 11.98 20.67 12.98
N ILE A 125 11.84 19.53 12.29
CA ILE A 125 12.68 19.17 11.14
C ILE A 125 12.47 20.14 9.96
N GLN A 126 11.23 20.48 9.63
CA GLN A 126 10.86 21.47 8.60
C GLN A 126 11.41 22.86 8.86
N ALA A 127 11.53 23.25 10.13
CA ALA A 127 12.17 24.49 10.54
C ALA A 127 13.71 24.47 10.35
N GLY A 128 14.30 23.34 9.95
CA GLY A 128 15.74 23.16 9.78
C GLY A 128 16.42 22.43 10.94
N GLY A 129 15.65 21.80 11.83
CA GLY A 129 16.14 21.03 12.97
C GLY A 129 16.96 19.81 12.57
N GLY A 130 17.94 19.48 13.39
CA GLY A 130 18.77 18.29 13.23
C GLY A 130 18.18 17.06 13.92
N TYR A 131 18.35 15.89 13.30
CA TYR A 131 18.05 14.57 13.87
C TYR A 131 19.31 13.70 13.91
N VAL A 132 19.50 13.00 15.03
CA VAL A 132 20.52 11.95 15.19
C VAL A 132 19.87 10.69 15.72
N GLY A 133 19.92 9.59 14.97
CA GLY A 133 19.51 8.27 15.47
C GLY A 133 20.72 7.42 15.89
N ILE A 134 20.62 6.74 17.03
CA ILE A 134 21.65 5.82 17.53
C ILE A 134 21.07 4.41 17.66
N HIS A 135 21.70 3.45 16.99
CA HIS A 135 21.44 2.01 17.10
C HIS A 135 19.95 1.63 17.01
N SER A 136 19.26 1.46 18.15
CA SER A 136 17.85 1.04 18.15
C SER A 136 16.86 2.12 17.71
N ALA A 137 17.31 3.34 17.41
CA ALA A 137 16.47 4.31 16.69
C ALA A 137 15.87 3.75 15.37
N ALA A 138 16.49 2.73 14.76
CA ALA A 138 15.92 2.01 13.62
C ALA A 138 14.72 1.08 13.96
N ASP A 139 14.56 0.71 15.24
CA ASP A 139 13.48 -0.10 15.81
C ASP A 139 12.38 0.80 16.42
N THR A 140 12.18 2.01 15.89
CA THR A 140 11.29 3.04 16.45
C THR A 140 10.27 3.52 15.39
N GLU A 141 9.03 3.84 15.79
CA GLU A 141 7.98 4.46 14.95
C GLU A 141 7.65 3.74 13.61
N TYR A 142 7.43 2.42 13.65
CA TYR A 142 7.15 1.61 12.43
C TYR A 142 5.88 2.03 11.68
N GLU A 143 4.91 2.62 12.38
CA GLU A 143 3.61 3.02 11.84
C GLU A 143 3.61 4.46 11.31
N TRP A 144 4.77 5.12 11.30
CA TRP A 144 4.93 6.50 10.86
C TRP A 144 5.87 6.56 9.64
N PRO A 145 5.35 6.44 8.41
CA PRO A 145 6.17 6.37 7.20
C PRO A 145 7.10 7.58 7.00
N TRP A 146 6.71 8.76 7.49
CA TRP A 146 7.55 9.96 7.45
C TRP A 146 8.83 9.76 8.29
N TYR A 147 8.73 9.19 9.49
CA TYR A 147 9.91 8.86 10.31
C TYR A 147 10.79 7.82 9.62
N GLY A 148 10.22 6.82 8.96
CA GLY A 148 11.00 5.85 8.18
C GLY A 148 11.90 6.52 7.12
N LYS A 149 11.44 7.61 6.50
CA LYS A 149 12.24 8.42 5.56
C LYS A 149 13.26 9.32 6.27
N LEU A 150 12.91 9.91 7.43
CA LEU A 150 13.85 10.69 8.26
C LEU A 150 14.99 9.80 8.78
N MET A 151 14.67 8.66 9.37
CA MET A 151 15.62 7.69 9.90
C MET A 151 16.43 7.03 8.78
N GLY A 152 15.76 6.67 7.68
CA GLY A 152 16.38 6.16 6.46
C GLY A 152 16.30 4.64 6.28
N ALA A 153 15.85 3.89 7.30
CA ALA A 153 15.64 2.43 7.25
C ALA A 153 14.68 1.97 8.37
N PHE A 154 14.33 0.68 8.38
CA PHE A 154 13.68 0.05 9.54
C PHE A 154 14.40 -1.23 9.92
N PHE A 155 14.51 -1.48 11.23
CA PHE A 155 15.06 -2.72 11.76
C PHE A 155 14.27 -3.95 11.28
N SER A 156 15.02 -4.99 10.91
CA SER A 156 14.50 -6.29 10.46
C SER A 156 14.84 -7.38 11.45
N SER A 157 16.13 -7.59 11.75
CA SER A 157 16.61 -8.71 12.56
C SER A 157 17.99 -8.48 13.17
N HIS A 158 18.33 -9.30 14.17
CA HIS A 158 19.70 -9.45 14.64
C HIS A 158 20.42 -10.54 13.86
N PRO A 159 21.76 -10.47 13.77
CA PRO A 159 22.51 -11.38 12.95
C PRO A 159 22.70 -12.76 13.54
N HIS A 160 22.76 -12.99 14.86
CA HIS A 160 22.70 -14.33 15.51
C HIS A 160 22.91 -14.17 17.04
N ASN A 161 22.53 -15.13 17.88
CA ASN A 161 22.83 -15.13 19.32
C ASN A 161 24.24 -15.70 19.65
N SER A 162 25.10 -15.06 20.44
CA SER A 162 24.97 -13.73 21.04
C SER A 162 25.02 -12.62 19.98
N ASN A 163 24.12 -11.64 20.09
CA ASN A 163 23.99 -10.55 19.12
C ASN A 163 25.21 -9.60 19.09
N ILE A 164 25.99 -9.56 20.18
CA ILE A 164 27.18 -8.70 20.29
C ILE A 164 28.40 -9.44 19.73
N ARG A 165 29.03 -8.90 18.68
CA ARG A 165 30.16 -9.55 17.99
C ARG A 165 31.09 -8.55 17.31
N MET A 166 32.31 -9.00 17.03
CA MET A 166 33.26 -8.25 16.20
C MET A 166 32.77 -8.21 14.75
N ALA A 167 32.94 -7.07 14.09
CA ALA A 167 32.80 -6.90 12.66
C ALA A 167 33.66 -5.70 12.19
N THR A 168 34.08 -5.73 10.93
CA THR A 168 34.76 -4.63 10.26
C THR A 168 33.73 -3.67 9.67
N ILE A 169 33.92 -2.38 9.88
CA ILE A 169 33.19 -1.31 9.19
C ILE A 169 34.09 -0.73 8.09
N ASN A 170 33.60 -0.75 6.87
CA ASN A 170 34.24 -0.14 5.70
C ASN A 170 33.77 1.31 5.55
N VAL A 171 34.65 2.28 5.79
CA VAL A 171 34.35 3.71 5.68
C VAL A 171 34.56 4.18 4.25
N THR A 172 33.48 4.46 3.52
CA THR A 172 33.51 4.75 2.08
C THR A 172 33.50 6.23 1.74
N ASP A 173 32.98 7.08 2.63
CA ASP A 173 33.05 8.53 2.49
C ASP A 173 33.79 9.12 3.70
N LYS A 174 34.99 9.68 3.47
CA LYS A 174 35.81 10.36 4.50
C LYS A 174 35.75 11.87 4.41
N THR A 175 34.97 12.41 3.48
CA THR A 175 34.78 13.86 3.32
C THR A 175 33.81 14.41 4.37
N HIS A 176 32.90 13.56 4.86
CA HIS A 176 31.95 13.90 5.91
C HIS A 176 32.63 14.02 7.28
N ILE A 177 32.18 14.98 8.10
CA ILE A 177 32.81 15.31 9.37
C ILE A 177 32.74 14.20 10.42
N SER A 178 31.78 13.28 10.32
CA SER A 178 31.64 12.12 11.22
C SER A 178 32.57 10.96 10.88
N THR A 179 33.19 10.95 9.71
CA THR A 179 34.01 9.82 9.24
C THR A 179 35.44 10.23 8.90
N LYS A 180 35.74 11.53 8.87
CA LYS A 180 37.06 12.08 8.55
C LYS A 180 38.20 11.50 9.40
N GLY A 181 37.96 11.26 10.70
CA GLY A 181 38.94 10.69 11.64
C GLY A 181 38.99 9.16 11.67
N LEU A 182 38.05 8.48 11.00
CA LEU A 182 37.97 7.02 11.04
C LEU A 182 38.98 6.37 10.07
N PRO A 183 39.50 5.18 10.40
CA PRO A 183 40.27 4.38 9.44
C PRO A 183 39.36 3.85 8.32
N ASP A 184 39.94 3.48 7.19
CA ASP A 184 39.19 2.95 6.05
C ASP A 184 38.49 1.61 6.39
N HIS A 185 39.13 0.82 7.26
CA HIS A 185 38.59 -0.38 7.87
C HIS A 185 38.63 -0.23 9.39
N TRP A 186 37.46 -0.28 10.02
CA TRP A 186 37.30 -0.06 11.45
C TRP A 186 36.71 -1.29 12.12
N GLU A 187 37.56 -2.06 12.80
CA GLU A 187 37.15 -3.20 13.61
C GLU A 187 36.41 -2.74 14.87
N ARG A 188 35.18 -3.23 15.07
CA ARG A 188 34.37 -2.90 16.24
C ARG A 188 33.65 -4.12 16.79
N LYS A 189 33.39 -4.10 18.10
CA LYS A 189 32.45 -5.01 18.77
C LYS A 189 31.18 -4.27 19.10
N ASP A 190 30.05 -4.69 18.54
CA ASP A 190 28.74 -4.08 18.83
C ASP A 190 27.60 -5.09 18.55
N GLU A 191 26.35 -4.69 18.80
CA GLU A 191 25.18 -5.38 18.25
C GLU A 191 24.85 -4.81 16.87
N TRP A 192 24.96 -5.64 15.83
CA TRP A 192 24.68 -5.23 14.46
C TRP A 192 23.23 -5.51 14.09
N TYR A 193 22.60 -4.63 13.31
CA TYR A 193 21.20 -4.77 12.86
C TYR A 193 21.14 -5.08 11.39
N ASN A 194 20.23 -5.96 11.00
CA ASN A 194 19.80 -6.08 9.62
C ASN A 194 18.58 -5.19 9.39
N TYR A 195 18.44 -4.63 8.19
CA TYR A 195 17.38 -3.69 7.81
C TYR A 195 16.42 -4.27 6.76
N ARG A 196 15.15 -3.83 6.79
CA ARG A 196 14.09 -4.30 5.88
C ARG A 196 14.23 -3.72 4.48
N SER A 197 14.42 -2.41 4.42
CA SER A 197 14.56 -1.60 3.22
C SER A 197 15.18 -0.26 3.60
N PHE A 198 15.68 0.47 2.61
CA PHE A 198 16.31 1.77 2.78
C PHE A 198 15.52 2.85 2.03
N TYR A 199 15.44 4.05 2.61
CA TYR A 199 14.96 5.23 1.90
C TYR A 199 15.93 5.57 0.76
N PRO A 200 15.49 5.71 -0.50
CA PRO A 200 16.41 5.95 -1.63
C PRO A 200 17.22 7.25 -1.54
N GLY A 201 16.84 8.20 -0.67
CA GLY A 201 17.52 9.48 -0.51
C GLY A 201 18.71 9.50 0.45
N ILE A 202 19.06 8.38 1.10
CA ILE A 202 20.19 8.34 2.04
C ILE A 202 21.55 8.48 1.32
N LYS A 203 22.51 9.13 1.98
CA LYS A 203 23.92 9.17 1.55
C LYS A 203 24.75 8.34 2.53
N VAL A 204 25.21 7.18 2.06
CA VAL A 204 25.89 6.19 2.91
C VAL A 204 27.33 6.60 3.19
N LEU A 205 27.72 6.58 4.47
CA LEU A 205 29.06 6.95 4.94
C LEU A 205 29.96 5.73 5.17
N ALA A 206 29.37 4.66 5.66
CA ALA A 206 30.07 3.43 5.96
C ALA A 206 29.15 2.21 5.78
N TYR A 207 29.76 1.10 5.41
CA TYR A 207 29.13 -0.20 5.25
C TYR A 207 29.69 -1.18 6.26
N LEU A 208 28.83 -1.99 6.88
CA LEU A 208 29.27 -3.11 7.70
C LEU A 208 29.75 -4.25 6.78
N ASP A 209 30.95 -4.74 7.02
CA ASP A 209 31.52 -5.84 6.26
C ASP A 209 30.93 -7.16 6.74
N GLU A 210 29.91 -7.63 6.03
CA GLU A 210 29.29 -8.90 6.35
C GLU A 210 30.29 -10.07 6.34
N ASN A 211 31.42 -10.02 5.63
CA ASN A 211 32.38 -11.13 5.62
C ASN A 211 33.06 -11.38 6.97
N THR A 212 32.96 -10.43 7.88
CA THR A 212 33.75 -10.40 9.12
C THR A 212 32.97 -10.83 10.35
N TYR A 213 31.67 -11.13 10.16
CA TYR A 213 30.78 -11.63 11.21
C TYR A 213 29.67 -12.51 10.63
N GLU A 214 29.07 -13.41 11.40
CA GLU A 214 28.00 -14.28 10.89
C GLU A 214 26.60 -13.65 10.98
N GLY A 215 25.76 -13.93 9.96
CA GLY A 215 24.32 -13.69 9.98
C GLY A 215 23.78 -12.29 9.60
N GLY A 216 24.63 -11.46 8.98
CA GLY A 216 24.16 -10.35 8.15
C GLY A 216 23.25 -10.80 6.99
N THR A 217 22.25 -9.98 6.65
CA THR A 217 21.28 -10.25 5.58
C THR A 217 21.12 -9.12 4.56
N ASN A 218 21.88 -8.03 4.68
CA ASN A 218 21.81 -6.89 3.76
C ASN A 218 22.82 -6.99 2.61
N GLY A 219 23.72 -7.99 2.65
CA GLY A 219 24.65 -8.32 1.56
C GLY A 219 25.87 -7.39 1.52
N ALA A 220 26.49 -7.25 0.34
CA ALA A 220 27.67 -6.41 0.15
C ALA A 220 27.41 -4.93 0.45
N ASN A 221 26.16 -4.49 0.28
CA ASN A 221 25.69 -3.14 0.58
C ASN A 221 24.90 -3.13 1.88
N HIS A 222 25.57 -3.29 3.02
CA HIS A 222 24.99 -3.13 4.36
C HIS A 222 25.33 -1.75 4.97
N PRO A 223 24.58 -0.66 4.68
CA PRO A 223 24.77 0.64 5.32
C PRO A 223 24.72 0.56 6.84
N ILE A 224 25.71 1.14 7.52
CA ILE A 224 25.79 1.17 8.99
C ILE A 224 25.90 2.59 9.55
N ALA A 225 26.22 3.56 8.71
CA ALA A 225 26.12 4.98 9.01
C ALA A 225 25.75 5.76 7.75
N TRP A 226 24.86 6.74 7.84
CA TRP A 226 24.42 7.57 6.71
C TRP A 226 23.93 8.94 7.16
N TYR A 227 23.78 9.82 6.19
CA TYR A 227 23.20 11.15 6.36
C TYR A 227 22.34 11.54 5.16
N HIS A 228 21.46 12.51 5.34
CA HIS A 228 20.72 13.16 4.25
C HIS A 228 20.00 14.41 4.74
N GLU A 229 19.64 15.27 3.81
CA GLU A 229 18.63 16.30 4.03
C GLU A 229 17.25 15.68 3.86
N PHE A 230 16.33 15.96 4.79
CA PHE A 230 14.96 15.48 4.71
C PHE A 230 14.00 16.52 5.25
N ASP A 231 12.99 16.85 4.43
CA ASP A 231 11.89 17.74 4.78
C ASP A 231 12.35 19.02 5.49
N GLY A 232 13.37 19.70 4.95
CA GLY A 232 13.94 20.94 5.49
C GLY A 232 15.10 20.76 6.49
N GLY A 233 15.20 19.62 7.17
CA GLY A 233 16.19 19.35 8.21
C GLY A 233 17.36 18.47 7.77
N ARG A 234 18.25 18.17 8.72
CA ARG A 234 19.43 17.31 8.53
C ARG A 234 19.33 16.06 9.40
N ALA A 235 19.43 14.90 8.78
CA ALA A 235 19.41 13.60 9.46
C ALA A 235 20.79 12.94 9.43
N PHE A 236 21.21 12.39 10.57
CA PHE A 236 22.36 11.51 10.69
C PHE A 236 21.97 10.26 11.47
N TYR A 237 22.48 9.11 11.07
CA TYR A 237 22.28 7.86 11.80
C TYR A 237 23.57 7.05 11.88
N THR A 238 23.76 6.40 13.03
CA THR A 238 24.79 5.39 13.25
C THR A 238 24.16 4.16 13.89
N ALA A 239 24.41 2.97 13.34
CA ALA A 239 23.88 1.73 13.88
C ALA A 239 24.67 1.20 15.09
N SER A 240 25.88 1.73 15.31
CA SER A 240 26.68 1.43 16.50
C SER A 240 26.15 2.17 17.72
N GLY A 241 26.39 1.62 18.92
CA GLY A 241 25.98 2.23 20.19
C GLY A 241 25.19 1.32 21.14
N HIS A 242 25.11 0.02 20.86
CA HIS A 242 24.44 -0.94 21.74
C HIS A 242 25.24 -1.19 23.02
N VAL A 243 26.57 -1.35 22.89
CA VAL A 243 27.42 -1.72 24.03
C VAL A 243 27.90 -0.49 24.80
N ASP A 244 27.93 -0.63 26.13
CA ASP A 244 28.33 0.43 27.07
C ASP A 244 29.74 0.99 26.74
N SER A 245 30.67 0.12 26.31
CA SER A 245 32.06 0.49 26.01
C SER A 245 32.22 1.43 24.82
N SER A 246 31.26 1.45 23.87
CA SER A 246 31.31 2.34 22.69
C SER A 246 31.49 3.80 23.09
N TYR A 247 30.83 4.22 24.17
CA TYR A 247 30.82 5.61 24.65
C TYR A 247 32.09 6.07 25.38
N THR A 248 33.09 5.19 25.45
CA THR A 248 34.45 5.52 25.93
C THR A 248 35.51 5.32 24.85
N GLU A 249 35.14 4.78 23.70
CA GLU A 249 36.07 4.51 22.62
C GLU A 249 36.33 5.78 21.79
N PRO A 250 37.59 6.24 21.65
CA PRO A 250 37.89 7.53 21.01
C PRO A 250 37.32 7.70 19.60
N LEU A 251 37.45 6.69 18.74
CA LEU A 251 36.99 6.75 17.34
C LEU A 251 35.46 6.84 17.25
N TYR A 252 34.72 6.11 18.09
CA TYR A 252 33.27 6.17 18.09
C TYR A 252 32.75 7.48 18.66
N VAL A 253 33.37 7.96 19.73
CA VAL A 253 33.03 9.25 20.33
C VAL A 253 33.30 10.40 19.36
N GLU A 254 34.37 10.34 18.57
CA GLU A 254 34.63 11.30 17.48
C GLU A 254 33.59 11.18 16.35
N HIS A 255 33.23 9.96 15.93
CA HIS A 255 32.20 9.72 14.92
C HIS A 255 30.84 10.29 15.33
N LEU A 256 30.43 10.00 16.56
CA LEU A 256 29.18 10.49 17.15
C LEU A 256 29.18 12.02 17.25
N LEU A 257 30.30 12.62 17.67
CA LEU A 257 30.45 14.07 17.72
C LEU A 257 30.30 14.71 16.32
N GLY A 258 30.92 14.14 15.30
CA GLY A 258 30.80 14.65 13.93
C GLY A 258 29.38 14.52 13.39
N GLY A 259 28.67 13.44 13.72
CA GLY A 259 27.25 13.25 13.38
C GLY A 259 26.35 14.30 14.04
N ILE A 260 26.56 14.55 15.33
CA ILE A 260 25.84 15.59 16.09
C ILE A 260 26.12 16.97 15.50
N LYS A 261 27.39 17.30 15.20
CA LYS A 261 27.77 18.58 14.58
C LYS A 261 27.13 18.75 13.19
N TYR A 262 27.03 17.68 12.40
CA TYR A 262 26.36 17.73 11.10
C TYR A 262 24.87 18.04 11.26
N ALA A 263 24.19 17.28 12.13
CA ALA A 263 22.77 17.46 12.37
C ALA A 263 22.46 18.88 12.87
N MET A 264 23.20 19.39 13.85
CA MET A 264 23.07 20.76 14.35
C MET A 264 23.23 21.79 13.23
N GLY A 265 24.24 21.63 12.38
CA GLY A 265 24.65 22.59 11.36
C GLY A 265 24.77 24.02 11.90
N ASN A 266 24.56 25.01 11.02
CA ASN A 266 24.87 26.42 11.32
C ASN A 266 23.64 27.36 11.22
N GLY A 267 22.44 26.81 11.08
CA GLY A 267 21.21 27.56 10.81
C GLY A 267 20.39 27.87 12.06
N VAL A 268 19.63 28.97 12.02
CA VAL A 268 18.57 29.27 13.01
C VAL A 268 17.30 28.56 12.56
N LEU A 269 16.58 27.93 13.50
CA LEU A 269 15.30 27.31 13.21
C LEU A 269 14.29 28.35 12.71
N ASP A 270 13.67 28.07 11.57
CA ASP A 270 12.68 28.92 10.93
C ASP A 270 11.34 28.20 10.86
N TYR A 271 10.61 28.24 11.97
CA TYR A 271 9.27 27.63 12.07
C TYR A 271 8.25 28.24 11.09
N SER A 272 8.54 29.39 10.44
CA SER A 272 7.66 29.92 9.39
C SER A 272 7.62 29.04 8.14
N LYS A 273 8.59 28.13 7.98
CA LYS A 273 8.63 27.12 6.90
C LYS A 273 7.91 25.82 7.25
N SER A 274 7.56 25.64 8.53
CA SER A 274 6.91 24.42 9.00
C SER A 274 5.44 24.41 8.61
N TYR A 275 4.95 23.25 8.20
CA TYR A 275 3.60 23.08 7.65
C TYR A 275 2.88 21.84 8.19
N SER A 276 3.58 20.98 8.92
CA SER A 276 2.98 19.82 9.56
C SER A 276 1.98 20.24 10.63
N VAL A 277 0.83 19.60 10.57
CA VAL A 277 -0.29 19.75 11.49
C VAL A 277 -0.53 18.39 12.12
N VAL A 278 -1.19 18.35 13.28
CA VAL A 278 -1.53 17.08 13.92
C VAL A 278 -2.45 16.30 12.99
N THR A 279 -1.91 15.30 12.32
CA THR A 279 -2.68 14.45 11.41
C THR A 279 -3.56 13.53 12.25
N PRO A 280 -4.86 13.45 11.95
CA PRO A 280 -5.73 12.48 12.59
C PRO A 280 -5.23 11.06 12.31
N GLU A 281 -5.10 10.23 13.34
CA GLU A 281 -4.63 8.86 13.19
C GLU A 281 -5.58 8.05 12.28
N GLU A 282 -5.03 7.37 11.25
CA GLU A 282 -5.84 6.66 10.25
C GLU A 282 -6.77 5.61 10.88
N ASN A 283 -6.34 4.95 11.95
CA ASN A 283 -7.11 3.96 12.70
C ASN A 283 -8.25 4.54 13.56
N ARG A 284 -8.45 5.87 13.57
CA ARG A 284 -9.66 6.50 14.13
C ARG A 284 -10.78 6.60 13.10
N PHE A 285 -10.48 6.46 11.82
CA PHE A 285 -11.50 6.40 10.79
C PHE A 285 -12.07 4.98 10.74
N VAL A 286 -13.39 4.87 10.90
CA VAL A 286 -14.12 3.61 10.88
C VAL A 286 -14.98 3.59 9.63
N LYS A 287 -14.68 2.65 8.73
CA LYS A 287 -15.49 2.38 7.55
C LYS A 287 -16.54 1.32 7.87
N THR A 288 -17.81 1.63 7.62
CA THR A 288 -18.95 0.71 7.80
C THR A 288 -19.66 0.50 6.47
N THR A 289 -19.85 -0.76 6.07
CA THR A 289 -20.72 -1.10 4.92
C THR A 289 -22.19 -0.91 5.31
N LEU A 290 -22.89 -0.07 4.55
CA LEU A 290 -24.32 0.23 4.74
C LEU A 290 -25.20 -0.63 3.84
N VAL A 291 -24.82 -0.73 2.57
CA VAL A 291 -25.46 -1.57 1.55
C VAL A 291 -24.35 -2.29 0.80
N ASN A 292 -24.57 -3.55 0.47
CA ASN A 292 -23.66 -4.38 -0.31
C ASN A 292 -24.43 -4.98 -1.50
N ASP A 293 -23.73 -5.60 -2.44
CA ASP A 293 -24.32 -6.22 -3.64
C ASP A 293 -25.04 -5.19 -4.56
N LEU A 294 -24.40 -4.04 -4.78
CA LEU A 294 -24.89 -3.01 -5.71
C LEU A 294 -24.50 -3.33 -7.15
N ASN A 295 -25.36 -3.03 -8.13
CA ASN A 295 -25.04 -3.34 -9.53
C ASN A 295 -24.55 -2.10 -10.29
N THR A 296 -23.24 -1.94 -10.45
CA THR A 296 -22.62 -0.79 -11.14
C THR A 296 -23.04 0.58 -10.57
N PRO A 297 -22.80 0.84 -9.26
CA PRO A 297 -23.13 2.13 -8.65
C PRO A 297 -22.34 3.27 -9.31
N MET A 298 -23.00 4.40 -9.59
CA MET A 298 -22.43 5.52 -10.33
C MET A 298 -22.22 6.75 -9.46
N GLU A 299 -23.26 7.51 -9.14
CA GLU A 299 -23.18 8.79 -8.43
C GLU A 299 -24.14 8.78 -7.22
N LEU A 300 -23.81 9.54 -6.18
CA LEU A 300 -24.60 9.66 -4.96
C LEU A 300 -24.88 11.12 -4.59
N ALA A 301 -26.02 11.37 -3.95
CA ALA A 301 -26.40 12.67 -3.41
C ALA A 301 -26.90 12.52 -1.98
N VAL A 302 -26.29 13.26 -1.04
CA VAL A 302 -26.63 13.22 0.38
C VAL A 302 -27.49 14.42 0.75
N ALA A 303 -28.69 14.17 1.26
CA ALA A 303 -29.60 15.19 1.76
C ALA A 303 -29.27 15.56 3.21
N ASN A 304 -29.53 16.83 3.57
CA ASN A 304 -29.34 17.33 4.94
C ASN A 304 -30.19 16.60 6.00
N ASP A 305 -31.26 15.90 5.60
CA ASP A 305 -32.10 15.14 6.51
C ASP A 305 -31.64 13.69 6.74
N GLY A 306 -30.53 13.26 6.13
CA GLY A 306 -29.93 11.93 6.28
C GLY A 306 -30.33 10.92 5.19
N ARG A 307 -31.12 11.32 4.21
CA ARG A 307 -31.40 10.50 3.02
C ARG A 307 -30.25 10.56 2.02
N ILE A 308 -29.90 9.43 1.44
CA ILE A 308 -28.81 9.27 0.48
C ILE A 308 -29.37 8.61 -0.76
N PHE A 309 -29.38 9.33 -1.87
CA PHE A 309 -29.83 8.82 -3.16
C PHE A 309 -28.63 8.42 -3.98
N PHE A 310 -28.73 7.33 -4.73
CA PHE A 310 -27.67 6.94 -5.64
C PHE A 310 -28.20 6.18 -6.86
N THR A 311 -27.41 6.21 -7.92
CA THR A 311 -27.73 5.59 -9.21
C THR A 311 -26.91 4.35 -9.47
N GLU A 312 -27.49 3.43 -10.22
CA GLU A 312 -26.84 2.22 -10.70
C GLU A 312 -27.00 2.12 -12.22
N LEU A 313 -25.88 2.03 -12.96
CA LEU A 313 -25.84 2.20 -14.41
C LEU A 313 -26.65 1.13 -15.15
N ARG A 314 -26.30 -0.15 -14.93
CA ARG A 314 -26.84 -1.29 -15.69
C ARG A 314 -28.18 -1.77 -15.18
N SER A 315 -28.39 -1.77 -13.85
CA SER A 315 -29.70 -2.10 -13.27
C SER A 315 -30.72 -0.98 -13.51
N ALA A 316 -30.25 0.25 -13.79
CA ALA A 316 -31.03 1.47 -13.97
C ALA A 316 -31.85 1.84 -12.73
N ASN A 317 -31.33 1.48 -11.55
CA ASN A 317 -31.96 1.80 -10.28
C ASN A 317 -31.63 3.22 -9.83
N LEU A 318 -32.65 3.94 -9.37
CA LEU A 318 -32.52 5.02 -8.41
C LEU A 318 -32.81 4.44 -7.04
N SER A 319 -31.81 4.45 -6.17
CA SER A 319 -31.84 3.84 -4.85
C SER A 319 -31.77 4.90 -3.75
N LEU A 320 -32.29 4.57 -2.56
CA LEU A 320 -32.31 5.41 -1.37
C LEU A 320 -31.83 4.60 -0.15
N TYR A 321 -30.91 5.18 0.62
CA TYR A 321 -30.57 4.76 1.97
C TYR A 321 -30.88 5.89 2.97
N ASN A 322 -31.45 5.57 4.12
CA ASN A 322 -31.69 6.54 5.19
C ASN A 322 -30.73 6.28 6.36
N SER A 323 -29.78 7.18 6.59
CA SER A 323 -28.75 7.01 7.62
C SER A 323 -29.28 7.06 9.06
N LYS A 324 -30.49 7.59 9.28
CA LYS A 324 -31.12 7.65 10.60
C LYS A 324 -31.90 6.38 10.95
N THR A 325 -32.51 5.74 9.96
CA THR A 325 -33.34 4.53 10.18
C THR A 325 -32.62 3.23 9.79
N GLY A 326 -31.58 3.31 8.96
CA GLY A 326 -30.91 2.16 8.36
C GLY A 326 -31.68 1.52 7.21
N GLU A 327 -32.78 2.14 6.75
CA GLU A 327 -33.63 1.60 5.69
C GLU A 327 -32.99 1.81 4.30
N TYR A 328 -32.98 0.75 3.50
CA TYR A 328 -32.61 0.76 2.09
C TYR A 328 -33.83 0.44 1.21
N LYS A 329 -34.03 1.20 0.13
CA LYS A 329 -35.14 1.02 -0.82
C LYS A 329 -34.72 1.42 -2.23
N ILE A 330 -35.12 0.61 -3.22
CA ILE A 330 -35.13 1.03 -4.62
C ILE A 330 -36.33 1.97 -4.83
N VAL A 331 -36.06 3.24 -5.15
CA VAL A 331 -37.09 4.27 -5.38
C VAL A 331 -37.79 4.03 -6.71
N HIS A 332 -37.01 3.79 -7.76
CA HIS A 332 -37.51 3.50 -9.09
C HIS A 332 -36.48 2.75 -9.94
N ARG A 333 -36.93 2.00 -10.93
CA ARG A 333 -36.10 1.37 -11.97
C ARG A 333 -36.50 1.92 -13.32
N PHE A 334 -35.60 2.63 -13.98
CA PHE A 334 -35.85 3.28 -15.26
C PHE A 334 -35.70 2.31 -16.43
N ASP A 335 -36.52 2.51 -17.46
CA ASP A 335 -36.20 1.98 -18.78
C ASP A 335 -35.14 2.89 -19.42
N VAL A 336 -34.00 2.34 -19.83
CA VAL A 336 -32.87 3.09 -20.40
C VAL A 336 -32.27 2.39 -21.61
N CYS A 337 -31.59 3.17 -22.47
CA CYS A 337 -30.72 2.62 -23.51
C CYS A 337 -29.37 2.23 -22.89
N ILE A 338 -28.95 0.97 -23.01
CA ILE A 338 -27.66 0.45 -22.54
C ILE A 338 -26.82 0.01 -23.74
N LYS A 339 -26.14 0.97 -24.36
CA LYS A 339 -25.22 0.78 -25.49
C LYS A 339 -23.96 1.60 -25.28
N GLY A 340 -22.77 0.98 -25.39
CA GLY A 340 -21.50 1.70 -25.23
C GLY A 340 -21.31 2.37 -23.87
N GLY A 341 -21.90 1.86 -22.78
CA GLY A 341 -21.81 2.44 -21.44
C GLY A 341 -22.82 3.56 -21.15
N THR A 342 -23.86 3.70 -21.98
CA THR A 342 -25.03 4.54 -21.68
C THR A 342 -25.93 3.87 -20.63
N GLY A 343 -26.76 4.66 -19.95
CA GLY A 343 -27.69 4.20 -18.91
C GLY A 343 -28.11 5.33 -17.97
N LEU A 344 -28.37 5.02 -16.70
CA LEU A 344 -28.59 6.01 -15.64
C LEU A 344 -27.27 6.31 -14.93
N ILE A 345 -26.75 7.55 -15.08
CA ILE A 345 -25.43 7.92 -14.55
C ILE A 345 -25.59 8.90 -13.38
N GLY A 346 -26.03 10.13 -13.67
CA GLY A 346 -25.90 11.22 -12.73
C GLY A 346 -27.10 11.38 -11.81
N VAL A 347 -26.87 11.80 -10.57
CA VAL A 347 -27.90 12.19 -9.61
C VAL A 347 -27.44 13.35 -8.73
N THR A 348 -28.29 14.36 -8.58
CA THR A 348 -28.13 15.38 -7.55
C THR A 348 -29.48 15.87 -7.05
N LEU A 349 -29.49 16.53 -5.89
CA LEU A 349 -30.68 17.10 -5.27
C LEU A 349 -30.66 18.61 -5.42
N ASP A 350 -31.84 19.24 -5.46
CA ASP A 350 -31.94 20.69 -5.36
C ASP A 350 -31.26 21.20 -4.07
N PRO A 351 -30.51 22.32 -4.10
CA PRO A 351 -29.90 22.88 -2.88
C PRO A 351 -30.92 23.20 -1.77
N GLY A 352 -32.19 23.41 -2.12
CA GLY A 352 -33.30 23.61 -1.19
C GLY A 352 -34.01 22.33 -0.73
N PHE A 353 -33.53 21.13 -1.10
CA PHE A 353 -34.12 19.86 -0.69
C PHE A 353 -34.05 19.68 0.85
N PRO A 354 -35.11 19.17 1.51
CA PRO A 354 -36.34 18.60 0.93
C PRO A 354 -37.49 19.59 0.73
N LYS A 355 -37.32 20.87 1.08
CA LYS A 355 -38.37 21.90 0.91
C LYS A 355 -38.68 22.16 -0.56
N GLN A 356 -37.66 22.07 -1.40
CA GLN A 356 -37.78 21.95 -2.84
C GLN A 356 -37.57 20.47 -3.19
N PRO A 357 -38.64 19.69 -3.40
CA PRO A 357 -38.55 18.24 -3.52
C PRO A 357 -38.07 17.81 -4.92
N TYR A 358 -37.10 18.53 -5.50
CA TYR A 358 -36.59 18.24 -6.84
C TYR A 358 -35.34 17.37 -6.79
N ILE A 359 -35.31 16.38 -7.68
CA ILE A 359 -34.15 15.53 -7.95
C ILE A 359 -33.81 15.64 -9.43
N TYR A 360 -32.52 15.71 -9.73
CA TYR A 360 -31.97 15.86 -11.07
C TYR A 360 -31.25 14.57 -11.44
N LEU A 361 -31.57 14.04 -12.61
CA LEU A 361 -31.02 12.78 -13.12
C LEU A 361 -30.43 12.99 -14.51
N TYR A 362 -29.29 12.36 -14.77
CA TYR A 362 -28.67 12.30 -16.09
C TYR A 362 -28.70 10.87 -16.63
N TYR A 363 -29.54 10.62 -17.63
CA TYR A 363 -29.82 9.27 -18.12
C TYR A 363 -30.14 9.21 -19.61
N SER A 364 -29.99 8.05 -20.23
CA SER A 364 -30.33 7.80 -21.63
C SER A 364 -31.70 7.09 -21.75
N PRO A 365 -32.78 7.77 -22.17
CA PRO A 365 -34.06 7.11 -22.42
C PRO A 365 -33.96 6.00 -23.48
N PRO A 366 -34.92 5.05 -23.53
CA PRO A 366 -34.90 3.97 -24.50
C PRO A 366 -34.95 4.49 -25.94
N THR A 367 -34.03 4.02 -26.78
CA THR A 367 -33.99 4.38 -28.21
C THR A 367 -33.20 3.33 -29.00
N ASP A 368 -33.64 3.10 -30.24
CA ASP A 368 -32.90 2.37 -31.27
C ASP A 368 -32.27 3.30 -32.32
N LYS A 369 -32.49 4.62 -32.19
CA LYS A 369 -31.99 5.65 -33.10
C LYS A 369 -30.62 6.15 -32.66
N GLU A 370 -29.79 6.49 -33.65
CA GLU A 370 -28.50 7.16 -33.48
C GLU A 370 -28.60 8.63 -33.95
N PRO A 371 -28.04 9.61 -33.22
CA PRO A 371 -27.30 9.49 -31.95
C PRO A 371 -28.20 9.11 -30.77
N ILE A 372 -27.61 8.46 -29.76
CA ILE A 372 -28.27 8.23 -28.46
C ILE A 372 -28.28 9.57 -27.72
N ILE A 373 -29.39 9.91 -27.07
CA ILE A 373 -29.53 11.18 -26.34
C ILE A 373 -29.52 10.90 -24.84
N PHE A 374 -28.62 11.55 -24.11
CA PHE A 374 -28.76 11.71 -22.66
C PHE A 374 -29.63 12.91 -22.35
N ASN A 375 -30.57 12.73 -21.44
CA ASN A 375 -31.37 13.80 -20.85
C ASN A 375 -30.80 14.17 -19.48
N LEU A 376 -30.58 15.46 -19.25
CA LEU A 376 -30.58 16.03 -17.91
C LEU A 376 -32.01 16.41 -17.57
N SER A 377 -32.65 15.65 -16.68
CA SER A 377 -34.06 15.82 -16.32
C SER A 377 -34.24 16.12 -14.83
N ARG A 378 -35.20 17.00 -14.52
CA ARG A 378 -35.68 17.26 -13.15
C ARG A 378 -37.00 16.53 -12.91
N PHE A 379 -37.13 15.90 -11.75
CA PHE A 379 -38.35 15.25 -11.27
C PHE A 379 -38.73 15.77 -9.87
N VAL A 380 -39.98 15.55 -9.48
CA VAL A 380 -40.48 15.74 -8.11
C VAL A 380 -40.42 14.42 -7.35
N LEU A 381 -39.84 14.42 -6.16
CA LEU A 381 -39.88 13.32 -5.20
C LEU A 381 -40.99 13.57 -4.18
N LYS A 382 -41.94 12.64 -4.05
CA LYS A 382 -43.03 12.74 -3.09
C LYS A 382 -42.55 12.47 -1.66
N GLU A 383 -43.35 12.88 -0.67
CA GLU A 383 -43.03 12.70 0.76
C GLU A 383 -42.84 11.22 1.16
N ASP A 384 -43.49 10.28 0.46
CA ASP A 384 -43.37 8.84 0.67
C ASP A 384 -42.14 8.21 -0.02
N ASN A 385 -41.20 9.04 -0.48
CA ASN A 385 -40.01 8.65 -1.24
C ASN A 385 -40.37 7.89 -2.53
N THR A 386 -41.44 8.26 -3.22
CA THR A 386 -41.74 7.82 -4.59
C THR A 386 -41.46 8.92 -5.60
N LEU A 387 -40.97 8.55 -6.79
CA LEU A 387 -40.67 9.49 -7.86
C LEU A 387 -41.92 9.78 -8.70
N ASP A 388 -42.26 11.06 -8.89
CA ASP A 388 -43.34 11.46 -9.80
C ASP A 388 -42.85 11.54 -11.24
N LEU A 389 -43.00 10.45 -12.00
CA LEU A 389 -42.55 10.39 -13.40
C LEU A 389 -43.26 11.40 -14.31
N ALA A 390 -44.51 11.78 -14.00
CA ALA A 390 -45.26 12.75 -14.80
C ALA A 390 -44.74 14.20 -14.63
N SER A 391 -43.91 14.43 -13.61
CA SER A 391 -43.34 15.75 -13.32
C SER A 391 -42.07 16.07 -14.12
N GLU A 392 -41.61 15.16 -14.98
CA GLU A 392 -40.34 15.31 -15.72
C GLU A 392 -40.25 16.65 -16.46
N LYS A 393 -39.12 17.34 -16.24
CA LYS A 393 -38.68 18.50 -17.03
C LYS A 393 -37.30 18.23 -17.59
N VAL A 394 -37.19 18.05 -18.91
CA VAL A 394 -35.92 17.86 -19.61
C VAL A 394 -35.24 19.22 -19.80
N LEU A 395 -34.12 19.44 -19.12
CA LEU A 395 -33.36 20.69 -19.15
C LEU A 395 -32.37 20.72 -20.32
N LEU A 396 -31.56 19.67 -20.48
CA LEU A 396 -30.55 19.58 -21.52
C LEU A 396 -30.56 18.20 -22.19
N LYS A 397 -30.18 18.16 -23.46
CA LYS A 397 -30.05 16.95 -24.28
C LYS A 397 -28.65 16.88 -24.88
N VAL A 398 -27.90 15.84 -24.54
CA VAL A 398 -26.51 15.65 -25.01
C VAL A 398 -26.45 14.44 -25.94
N PRO A 399 -26.13 14.61 -27.24
CA PRO A 399 -26.07 13.51 -28.18
C PRO A 399 -24.71 12.78 -28.14
N VAL A 400 -24.74 11.45 -28.00
CA VAL A 400 -23.57 10.55 -28.01
C VAL A 400 -23.70 9.48 -29.11
N GLN A 401 -22.58 8.93 -29.56
CA GLN A 401 -22.53 7.90 -30.62
C GLN A 401 -22.57 6.49 -30.02
N GLU A 402 -23.14 5.52 -30.71
CA GLU A 402 -23.16 4.12 -30.22
C GLU A 402 -21.73 3.54 -30.15
N ASN A 403 -20.90 3.87 -31.16
CA ASN A 403 -19.53 3.37 -31.29
C ASN A 403 -18.48 4.32 -30.67
N SER A 404 -18.86 5.14 -29.68
CA SER A 404 -17.94 6.09 -29.04
C SER A 404 -17.09 5.51 -27.91
N GLY A 405 -17.43 4.33 -27.39
CA GLY A 405 -16.96 3.90 -26.07
C GLY A 405 -17.72 4.60 -24.93
N SER A 406 -17.23 4.45 -23.69
CA SER A 406 -17.94 4.79 -22.44
C SER A 406 -17.62 6.17 -21.86
N HIS A 407 -17.06 7.09 -22.65
CA HIS A 407 -16.74 8.45 -22.18
C HIS A 407 -17.97 9.35 -22.26
N HIS A 408 -18.85 9.22 -21.27
CA HIS A 408 -20.09 10.01 -21.20
C HIS A 408 -20.03 11.11 -20.13
N GLY A 409 -19.05 11.08 -19.22
CA GLY A 409 -19.03 11.96 -18.05
C GLY A 409 -20.26 11.69 -17.17
N GLY A 410 -21.09 12.71 -16.99
CA GLY A 410 -22.42 12.61 -16.40
C GLY A 410 -22.49 12.97 -14.92
N SER A 411 -21.44 13.57 -14.36
CA SER A 411 -21.41 14.01 -12.98
C SER A 411 -22.08 15.37 -12.80
N LEU A 412 -22.79 15.55 -11.69
CA LEU A 412 -23.62 16.72 -11.38
C LEU A 412 -23.16 17.39 -10.08
N ALA A 413 -22.97 18.72 -10.12
CA ALA A 413 -22.60 19.48 -8.93
C ALA A 413 -23.21 20.89 -8.93
N TRP A 414 -23.49 21.41 -7.75
CA TRP A 414 -24.00 22.77 -7.57
C TRP A 414 -22.91 23.71 -7.08
N ASP A 415 -22.94 24.94 -7.56
CA ASP A 415 -22.22 26.03 -6.92
C ASP A 415 -23.07 26.74 -5.85
N LYS A 416 -22.44 27.64 -5.10
CA LYS A 416 -23.10 28.41 -4.03
C LYS A 416 -24.17 29.39 -4.54
N ASP A 417 -24.18 29.67 -5.84
CA ASP A 417 -25.06 30.64 -6.48
C ASP A 417 -26.27 29.95 -7.15
N GLY A 418 -26.40 28.62 -6.97
CA GLY A 418 -27.50 27.83 -7.50
C GLY A 418 -27.34 27.46 -8.98
N ASN A 419 -26.11 27.51 -9.53
CA ASN A 419 -25.85 27.00 -10.88
C ASN A 419 -25.52 25.51 -10.83
N LEU A 420 -26.11 24.76 -11.76
CA LEU A 420 -25.88 23.34 -11.95
C LEU A 420 -24.81 23.11 -13.01
N TYR A 421 -23.79 22.35 -12.63
CA TYR A 421 -22.74 21.86 -13.50
C TYR A 421 -23.05 20.43 -13.96
N LEU A 422 -22.79 20.15 -15.24
CA LEU A 422 -22.87 18.81 -15.83
C LEU A 422 -21.58 18.51 -16.60
N SER A 423 -20.90 17.42 -16.25
CA SER A 423 -19.76 16.94 -17.02
C SER A 423 -20.21 16.08 -18.21
N THR A 424 -19.55 16.21 -19.36
CA THR A 424 -19.83 15.41 -20.56
C THR A 424 -18.52 14.91 -21.16
N GLY A 425 -18.47 13.63 -21.52
CA GLY A 425 -17.31 13.05 -22.19
C GLY A 425 -17.30 13.32 -23.70
N ASP A 426 -16.16 13.05 -24.33
CA ASP A 426 -15.90 13.35 -25.74
C ASP A 426 -16.70 12.48 -26.72
N SER A 427 -17.24 11.35 -26.25
CA SER A 427 -17.86 10.32 -27.08
C SER A 427 -16.91 9.85 -28.19
N SER A 428 -15.64 9.60 -27.86
CA SER A 428 -14.65 9.02 -28.77
C SER A 428 -13.73 8.01 -28.06
N THR A 429 -13.12 7.11 -28.82
CA THR A 429 -12.26 6.04 -28.27
C THR A 429 -10.85 6.10 -28.84
N PRO A 430 -9.78 5.97 -28.02
CA PRO A 430 -8.40 6.15 -28.49
C PRO A 430 -7.81 4.89 -29.14
N PHE A 431 -8.44 3.72 -29.03
CA PHE A 431 -7.84 2.45 -29.46
C PHE A 431 -7.55 2.36 -30.97
N PRO A 432 -8.42 2.87 -31.87
CA PRO A 432 -8.09 2.95 -33.30
C PRO A 432 -6.87 3.83 -33.60
N ALA A 433 -6.52 4.74 -32.69
CA ALA A 433 -5.35 5.61 -32.76
C ALA A 433 -4.16 5.07 -31.94
N ASN A 434 -4.08 3.75 -31.69
CA ASN A 434 -3.02 3.12 -30.90
C ASN A 434 -2.88 3.69 -29.47
N GLY A 435 -3.99 4.12 -28.89
CA GLY A 435 -4.03 4.73 -27.56
C GLY A 435 -3.74 6.24 -27.55
N TYR A 436 -3.43 6.87 -28.69
CA TYR A 436 -3.29 8.32 -28.82
C TYR A 436 -4.65 9.00 -29.06
N PRO A 437 -4.74 10.34 -29.11
CA PRO A 437 -5.98 11.00 -29.44
C PRO A 437 -6.51 10.58 -30.81
N PRO A 438 -7.79 10.23 -30.93
CA PRO A 438 -8.39 9.89 -32.21
C PRO A 438 -8.71 11.19 -32.97
N LEU A 439 -7.96 11.47 -34.05
CA LEU A 439 -8.09 12.66 -34.92
C LEU A 439 -8.40 12.26 -36.38
N ASP A 440 -9.23 11.24 -36.58
CA ASP A 440 -9.40 10.62 -37.91
C ASP A 440 -10.43 11.34 -38.78
N GLU A 441 -9.94 12.18 -39.69
CA GLU A 441 -10.77 13.05 -40.54
C GLU A 441 -11.31 12.39 -41.82
N ARG A 442 -11.14 11.07 -41.96
CA ARG A 442 -11.61 10.36 -43.16
C ARG A 442 -13.16 10.40 -43.25
N PRO A 443 -13.73 10.48 -44.47
CA PRO A 443 -15.14 10.87 -44.66
C PRO A 443 -16.19 9.79 -44.34
N ASP A 444 -15.82 8.51 -44.17
CA ASP A 444 -16.80 7.44 -43.94
C ASP A 444 -17.42 7.47 -42.54
N LYS A 445 -18.70 7.08 -42.42
CA LYS A 445 -19.46 7.09 -41.15
C LYS A 445 -18.74 6.38 -39.99
N GLN A 446 -17.97 5.34 -40.27
CA GLN A 446 -17.22 4.58 -39.25
C GLN A 446 -16.07 5.37 -38.59
N TYR A 447 -15.55 6.41 -39.25
CA TYR A 447 -14.48 7.26 -38.71
C TYR A 447 -15.03 8.48 -37.97
N TYR A 448 -16.31 8.80 -38.12
CA TYR A 448 -16.93 9.94 -37.45
C TYR A 448 -16.73 9.90 -35.91
N SER A 449 -16.93 8.76 -35.24
CA SER A 449 -16.66 8.63 -33.80
C SER A 449 -15.17 8.57 -33.43
N GLN A 450 -14.29 8.44 -34.42
CA GLN A 450 -12.82 8.43 -34.30
C GLN A 450 -12.20 9.82 -34.57
N ASP A 451 -13.03 10.84 -34.76
CA ASP A 451 -12.62 12.23 -34.77
C ASP A 451 -13.08 12.91 -33.47
N ALA A 452 -12.23 12.92 -32.44
CA ALA A 452 -12.54 13.61 -31.19
C ALA A 452 -12.68 15.13 -31.40
N GLN A 453 -12.14 15.71 -32.48
CA GLN A 453 -12.16 17.16 -32.68
C GLN A 453 -13.56 17.73 -32.86
N ARG A 454 -14.53 16.89 -33.25
CA ARG A 454 -15.94 17.28 -33.44
C ARG A 454 -16.68 17.57 -32.14
N GLY A 455 -16.16 17.10 -31.00
CA GLY A 455 -16.77 17.22 -29.68
C GLY A 455 -15.98 18.17 -28.80
N PRO A 456 -15.01 17.69 -27.99
CA PRO A 456 -14.23 18.48 -27.03
C PRO A 456 -13.70 19.81 -27.54
N SER A 457 -13.11 19.86 -28.73
CA SER A 457 -12.56 21.08 -29.34
C SER A 457 -13.54 21.83 -30.27
N ASN A 458 -14.80 21.38 -30.39
CA ASN A 458 -15.86 22.08 -31.11
C ASN A 458 -16.62 22.98 -30.13
N THR A 459 -16.65 24.28 -30.41
CA THR A 459 -17.33 25.29 -29.57
C THR A 459 -18.85 25.27 -29.71
N ASN A 460 -19.38 24.55 -30.70
CA ASN A 460 -20.80 24.42 -31.00
C ASN A 460 -21.34 23.00 -30.71
N ASP A 461 -20.70 22.28 -29.78
CA ASP A 461 -21.09 20.92 -29.37
C ASP A 461 -20.98 20.78 -27.84
N LEU A 462 -21.89 19.99 -27.24
CA LEU A 462 -21.99 19.78 -25.80
C LEU A 462 -21.10 18.65 -25.27
N LYS A 463 -20.43 17.87 -26.14
CA LYS A 463 -19.54 16.76 -25.74
C LYS A 463 -18.14 17.24 -25.40
N GLY A 464 -17.51 16.55 -24.46
CA GLY A 464 -16.15 16.84 -23.98
C GLY A 464 -16.07 18.19 -23.27
N LYS A 465 -17.05 18.49 -22.41
CA LYS A 465 -17.26 19.78 -21.74
C LYS A 465 -17.52 19.58 -20.24
N VAL A 466 -17.42 20.68 -19.49
CA VAL A 466 -18.27 20.87 -18.31
C VAL A 466 -19.20 22.04 -18.59
N LEU A 467 -20.50 21.75 -18.57
CA LEU A 467 -21.59 22.68 -18.85
C LEU A 467 -22.05 23.34 -17.55
N ARG A 468 -22.52 24.59 -17.62
CA ARG A 468 -23.06 25.33 -16.47
C ARG A 468 -24.33 26.09 -16.84
N ILE A 469 -25.43 25.75 -16.17
CA ILE A 469 -26.75 26.38 -16.35
C ILE A 469 -27.34 26.79 -14.99
N HIS A 470 -28.35 27.66 -14.99
CA HIS A 470 -29.14 27.96 -13.80
C HIS A 470 -30.57 27.40 -13.98
N PRO A 471 -30.92 26.27 -13.36
CA PRO A 471 -32.27 25.71 -13.46
C PRO A 471 -33.33 26.62 -12.85
N GLU A 472 -34.46 26.78 -13.54
CA GLU A 472 -35.58 27.61 -13.08
C GLU A 472 -36.72 26.75 -12.51
N ALA A 473 -37.54 27.35 -11.65
CA ALA A 473 -38.65 26.65 -11.00
C ALA A 473 -39.68 26.07 -11.99
N ASP A 474 -39.91 26.74 -13.13
CA ASP A 474 -40.85 26.29 -14.17
C ASP A 474 -40.34 25.08 -14.99
N GLY A 475 -39.08 24.67 -14.78
CA GLY A 475 -38.43 23.59 -15.50
C GLY A 475 -37.71 24.03 -16.77
N THR A 476 -37.48 25.34 -16.95
CA THR A 476 -36.52 25.89 -17.92
C THR A 476 -35.16 26.11 -17.26
N TYR A 477 -34.21 26.75 -17.96
CA TYR A 477 -32.95 27.20 -17.39
C TYR A 477 -32.52 28.53 -18.01
N THR A 478 -31.71 29.29 -17.27
CA THR A 478 -31.01 30.48 -17.76
C THR A 478 -29.50 30.22 -17.88
N ILE A 479 -28.79 31.10 -18.62
CA ILE A 479 -27.35 31.00 -18.82
C ILE A 479 -26.66 31.91 -17.79
N PRO A 480 -25.83 31.36 -16.88
CA PRO A 480 -25.09 32.15 -15.91
C PRO A 480 -24.03 33.05 -16.57
N GLU A 481 -23.79 34.22 -15.99
CA GLU A 481 -22.70 35.09 -16.40
C GLU A 481 -21.33 34.43 -16.15
N GLY A 482 -20.37 34.65 -17.06
CA GLY A 482 -19.01 34.10 -16.93
C GLY A 482 -18.80 32.71 -17.53
N ASN A 483 -19.79 32.16 -18.26
CA ASN A 483 -19.56 31.02 -19.16
C ASN A 483 -18.58 31.42 -20.28
N LEU A 484 -17.92 30.42 -20.88
CA LEU A 484 -16.81 30.65 -21.83
C LEU A 484 -17.25 31.45 -23.06
N PHE A 485 -18.49 31.23 -23.52
CA PHE A 485 -19.05 31.92 -24.66
C PHE A 485 -20.31 32.70 -24.27
N PRO A 486 -20.43 33.97 -24.69
CA PRO A 486 -21.62 34.76 -24.41
C PRO A 486 -22.83 34.27 -25.20
N LYS A 487 -24.02 34.42 -24.61
CA LYS A 487 -25.30 34.08 -25.25
C LYS A 487 -25.45 34.79 -26.60
N GLY A 488 -25.80 34.01 -27.64
CA GLY A 488 -26.03 34.53 -28.99
C GLY A 488 -24.78 34.68 -29.86
N LYS A 489 -23.58 34.33 -29.36
CA LYS A 489 -22.38 34.29 -30.20
C LYS A 489 -22.48 33.14 -31.20
N GLU A 490 -22.40 33.49 -32.49
CA GLU A 490 -22.49 32.54 -33.59
C GLU A 490 -21.41 31.44 -33.46
N LYS A 491 -21.77 30.20 -33.84
CA LYS A 491 -20.90 29.00 -33.79
C LYS A 491 -20.41 28.64 -32.38
N THR A 492 -21.13 29.07 -31.35
CA THR A 492 -20.80 28.72 -29.97
C THR A 492 -22.06 28.37 -29.18
N LEU A 493 -21.92 27.46 -28.21
CA LEU A 493 -22.96 27.14 -27.24
C LEU A 493 -22.69 27.85 -25.90
N PRO A 494 -23.63 28.66 -25.39
CA PRO A 494 -23.42 29.46 -24.19
C PRO A 494 -23.44 28.66 -22.89
N GLU A 495 -23.85 27.40 -22.90
CA GLU A 495 -23.82 26.48 -21.75
C GLU A 495 -22.40 26.06 -21.37
N ILE A 496 -21.42 26.22 -22.27
CA ILE A 496 -20.05 25.77 -22.08
C ILE A 496 -19.34 26.65 -21.06
N TYR A 497 -18.96 26.08 -19.91
CA TYR A 497 -18.07 26.71 -18.93
C TYR A 497 -16.61 26.25 -19.14
N VAL A 498 -16.42 24.94 -19.32
CA VAL A 498 -15.13 24.33 -19.67
C VAL A 498 -15.26 23.57 -20.99
N MET A 499 -14.28 23.71 -21.86
CA MET A 499 -14.13 22.89 -23.07
C MET A 499 -12.79 22.17 -23.11
N GLY A 500 -12.66 21.21 -24.04
CA GLY A 500 -11.42 20.46 -24.23
C GLY A 500 -11.19 19.41 -23.15
N CYS A 501 -12.24 18.67 -22.77
CA CYS A 501 -12.14 17.53 -21.86
C CYS A 501 -12.33 16.20 -22.59
N ARG A 502 -11.59 15.16 -22.20
CA ARG A 502 -11.80 13.79 -22.70
C ARG A 502 -12.94 13.08 -21.97
N ASN A 503 -12.72 12.77 -20.70
CA ASN A 503 -13.67 12.06 -19.86
C ASN A 503 -13.62 12.63 -18.43
N PRO A 504 -14.23 13.81 -18.20
CA PRO A 504 -14.32 14.43 -16.89
C PRO A 504 -15.31 13.64 -16.00
N TYR A 505 -14.84 12.53 -15.43
CA TYR A 505 -15.70 11.46 -14.94
C TYR A 505 -16.47 11.85 -13.66
N ARG A 506 -15.79 12.50 -12.70
CA ARG A 506 -16.41 13.10 -11.52
C ARG A 506 -15.92 14.53 -11.32
N ILE A 507 -16.86 15.41 -10.97
CA ILE A 507 -16.61 16.84 -10.75
C ILE A 507 -16.88 17.20 -9.29
N ALA A 508 -16.17 18.22 -8.82
CA ALA A 508 -16.37 18.83 -7.51
C ALA A 508 -16.41 20.34 -7.66
N VAL A 509 -17.26 21.00 -6.88
CA VAL A 509 -17.28 22.47 -6.79
C VAL A 509 -16.93 22.86 -5.37
N ASN A 510 -15.97 23.77 -5.21
CA ASN A 510 -15.62 24.31 -3.92
C ASN A 510 -16.82 25.10 -3.36
N PRO A 511 -17.43 24.69 -2.24
CA PRO A 511 -18.66 25.30 -1.73
C PRO A 511 -18.45 26.75 -1.26
N LYS A 512 -17.20 27.17 -0.98
CA LYS A 512 -16.89 28.54 -0.53
C LYS A 512 -16.69 29.50 -1.71
N THR A 513 -16.15 29.03 -2.82
CA THR A 513 -15.63 29.90 -3.90
C THR A 513 -16.25 29.64 -5.28
N SER A 514 -17.00 28.56 -5.45
CA SER A 514 -17.54 28.09 -6.74
C SER A 514 -16.47 27.67 -7.77
N VAL A 515 -15.21 27.47 -7.36
CA VAL A 515 -14.19 26.94 -8.27
C VAL A 515 -14.47 25.47 -8.58
N LEU A 516 -14.42 25.14 -9.87
CA LEU A 516 -14.67 23.80 -10.39
C LEU A 516 -13.38 22.97 -10.42
N TYR A 517 -13.48 21.71 -10.02
CA TYR A 517 -12.45 20.69 -10.07
C TYR A 517 -12.99 19.41 -10.70
N TRP A 518 -12.13 18.62 -11.34
CA TRP A 518 -12.54 17.31 -11.85
C TRP A 518 -11.37 16.35 -11.99
N GLY A 519 -11.67 15.06 -11.92
CA GLY A 519 -10.78 14.02 -12.40
C GLY A 519 -11.06 13.76 -13.87
N GLU A 520 -10.01 13.70 -14.68
CA GLU A 520 -10.08 13.46 -16.12
C GLU A 520 -9.29 12.20 -16.48
N ILE A 521 -10.00 11.24 -17.07
CA ILE A 521 -9.39 10.00 -17.56
C ILE A 521 -8.84 10.25 -18.96
N GLY A 522 -7.53 10.09 -19.12
CA GLY A 522 -6.80 10.38 -20.35
C GLY A 522 -6.71 9.21 -21.33
N PRO A 523 -5.97 9.39 -22.44
CA PRO A 523 -5.83 8.37 -23.47
C PRO A 523 -4.88 7.23 -23.05
N ASP A 524 -4.83 6.13 -23.80
CA ASP A 524 -4.19 4.87 -23.38
C ASP A 524 -2.77 4.63 -23.93
N ALA A 525 -2.17 5.63 -24.58
CA ALA A 525 -0.83 5.53 -25.15
C ALA A 525 0.18 5.24 -24.04
N GLY A 526 0.88 4.11 -24.16
CA GLY A 526 1.76 3.63 -23.11
C GLY A 526 3.17 4.22 -23.05
N LYS A 527 3.60 4.83 -24.14
CA LYS A 527 4.92 5.44 -24.31
C LYS A 527 4.81 6.65 -25.20
N ASP A 528 5.81 7.52 -25.18
CA ASP A 528 5.88 8.65 -26.10
C ASP A 528 6.23 8.16 -27.52
N SER A 529 5.80 8.88 -28.55
CA SER A 529 6.16 8.59 -29.95
C SER A 529 6.13 9.84 -30.84
N VAL A 530 6.29 9.61 -32.15
CA VAL A 530 6.10 10.64 -33.18
C VAL A 530 4.68 11.24 -33.20
N GLN A 531 3.66 10.50 -32.74
CA GLN A 531 2.29 11.00 -32.59
C GLN A 531 2.17 12.00 -31.42
N GLY A 532 3.00 11.87 -30.40
CA GLY A 532 2.95 12.75 -29.24
C GLY A 532 3.34 12.07 -27.93
N PRO A 533 3.02 12.70 -26.79
CA PRO A 533 3.27 12.13 -25.46
C PRO A 533 2.46 10.84 -25.23
N ARG A 534 2.92 10.00 -24.31
CA ARG A 534 2.09 8.97 -23.66
C ARG A 534 0.86 9.59 -23.02
N GLY A 535 -0.17 8.82 -22.74
CA GLY A 535 -1.35 9.36 -22.06
C GLY A 535 -1.05 9.73 -20.61
N TYR A 536 -1.91 10.58 -20.03
CA TYR A 536 -1.91 10.97 -18.60
C TYR A 536 -3.36 11.07 -18.12
N ASP A 537 -3.63 10.63 -16.90
CA ASP A 537 -4.84 11.09 -16.20
C ASP A 537 -4.51 12.38 -15.46
N GLU A 538 -5.55 13.19 -15.21
CA GLU A 538 -5.39 14.54 -14.70
C GLU A 538 -6.37 14.82 -13.55
N PHE A 539 -5.93 15.63 -12.59
CA PHE A 539 -6.84 16.43 -11.79
C PHE A 539 -6.75 17.86 -12.27
N ASN A 540 -7.90 18.41 -12.61
CA ASN A 540 -8.02 19.71 -13.25
C ASN A 540 -8.75 20.71 -12.35
N GLN A 541 -8.53 22.00 -12.62
CA GLN A 541 -9.09 23.11 -11.88
C GLN A 541 -9.45 24.27 -12.82
N ALA A 542 -10.68 24.77 -12.72
CA ALA A 542 -11.15 25.94 -13.45
C ALA A 542 -11.59 27.06 -12.49
N LYS A 543 -10.63 27.94 -12.13
CA LYS A 543 -10.91 29.19 -11.40
C LYS A 543 -11.75 30.18 -12.21
N LYS A 544 -11.80 29.98 -13.53
CA LYS A 544 -12.64 30.68 -14.51
C LYS A 544 -12.91 29.75 -15.69
N ALA A 545 -13.93 30.06 -16.49
CA ALA A 545 -14.20 29.37 -17.75
C ALA A 545 -12.97 29.31 -18.68
N GLY A 546 -12.80 28.21 -19.42
CA GLY A 546 -11.59 28.00 -20.23
C GLY A 546 -11.58 26.77 -21.13
N ASN A 547 -10.53 26.67 -21.95
CA ASN A 547 -10.20 25.50 -22.77
C ASN A 547 -9.06 24.71 -22.10
N PHE A 548 -9.24 23.41 -21.90
CA PHE A 548 -8.31 22.49 -21.23
C PHE A 548 -7.65 21.50 -22.19
N GLY A 549 -7.83 21.72 -23.50
CA GLY A 549 -6.85 21.31 -24.50
C GLY A 549 -7.10 19.99 -25.22
N TRP A 550 -7.88 19.05 -24.66
CA TRP A 550 -8.22 17.82 -25.38
C TRP A 550 -8.94 18.13 -26.72
N PRO A 551 -8.63 17.47 -27.85
CA PRO A 551 -7.73 16.32 -28.03
C PRO A 551 -6.28 16.67 -28.43
N TYR A 552 -5.92 17.95 -28.43
CA TYR A 552 -4.62 18.42 -28.94
C TYR A 552 -3.51 18.41 -27.89
N PHE A 553 -3.88 18.45 -26.62
CA PHE A 553 -2.95 18.51 -25.49
C PHE A 553 -3.35 17.54 -24.36
N VAL A 554 -2.38 17.20 -23.52
CA VAL A 554 -2.56 16.42 -22.29
C VAL A 554 -1.55 16.86 -21.23
N GLY A 555 -1.86 16.67 -19.95
CA GLY A 555 -1.05 17.01 -18.79
C GLY A 555 -0.71 18.50 -18.76
N ASN A 556 0.57 18.83 -18.69
CA ASN A 556 1.03 20.22 -18.70
C ASN A 556 1.09 20.81 -20.12
N ASN A 557 -0.02 20.73 -20.86
CA ASN A 557 -0.13 21.13 -22.26
C ASN A 557 0.88 20.43 -23.20
N TYR A 558 1.20 19.16 -22.95
CA TYR A 558 2.03 18.39 -23.86
C TYR A 558 1.30 18.18 -25.19
N ALA A 559 1.82 18.77 -26.27
CA ALA A 559 1.16 18.78 -27.57
C ALA A 559 1.31 17.47 -28.34
N TYR A 560 0.21 16.99 -28.91
CA TYR A 560 0.20 15.95 -29.94
C TYR A 560 0.58 16.51 -31.32
N ALA A 561 0.97 15.63 -32.23
CA ALA A 561 1.15 15.97 -33.64
C ALA A 561 -0.19 15.87 -34.38
N ASP A 562 -0.38 16.73 -35.38
CA ASP A 562 -1.45 16.59 -36.37
C ASP A 562 -1.21 15.31 -37.19
N TRP A 563 -1.87 14.22 -36.82
CA TRP A 563 -1.58 12.89 -37.33
C TRP A 563 -2.44 12.57 -38.56
N ASP A 564 -1.80 12.34 -39.70
CA ASP A 564 -2.50 11.91 -40.91
C ASP A 564 -2.80 10.40 -40.83
N PHE A 565 -4.07 10.05 -40.57
CA PHE A 565 -4.51 8.65 -40.44
C PHE A 565 -4.46 7.86 -41.76
N ALA A 566 -4.54 8.53 -42.91
CA ALA A 566 -4.46 7.87 -44.22
C ALA A 566 -3.01 7.54 -44.59
N LYS A 567 -2.07 8.45 -44.30
CA LYS A 567 -0.64 8.29 -44.59
C LYS A 567 0.15 7.65 -43.45
N GLN A 568 -0.40 7.63 -42.25
CA GLN A 568 0.27 7.23 -41.01
C GLN A 568 1.56 8.03 -40.75
N THR A 569 1.48 9.35 -40.92
CA THR A 569 2.62 10.27 -40.75
C THR A 569 2.28 11.42 -39.81
N ALA A 570 3.26 11.85 -39.02
CA ALA A 570 3.12 13.00 -38.13
C ALA A 570 3.32 14.32 -38.88
N GLY A 571 2.38 15.25 -38.72
CA GLY A 571 2.50 16.65 -39.10
C GLY A 571 3.08 17.53 -37.98
N PRO A 572 2.90 18.86 -38.07
CA PRO A 572 3.27 19.80 -37.02
C PRO A 572 2.56 19.50 -35.69
N ARG A 573 3.18 19.89 -34.57
CA ARG A 573 2.51 19.83 -33.26
C ARG A 573 1.59 21.04 -33.07
N PHE A 574 0.49 20.83 -32.36
CA PHE A 574 -0.46 21.91 -32.04
C PHE A 574 0.16 22.97 -31.11
N ASP A 575 -0.28 24.22 -31.26
CA ASP A 575 0.17 25.35 -30.42
C ASP A 575 -0.85 25.61 -29.29
N PRO A 576 -0.48 25.44 -28.00
CA PRO A 576 -1.40 25.67 -26.89
C PRO A 576 -1.82 27.13 -26.73
N ALA A 577 -1.04 28.10 -27.23
CA ALA A 577 -1.41 29.51 -27.18
C ALA A 577 -2.49 29.87 -28.20
N LYS A 578 -2.59 29.09 -29.29
CA LYS A 578 -3.52 29.34 -30.39
C LYS A 578 -3.97 28.04 -31.08
N PRO A 579 -4.74 27.17 -30.41
CA PRO A 579 -5.15 25.90 -30.99
C PRO A 579 -6.10 26.11 -32.18
N ILE A 580 -5.93 25.30 -33.23
CA ILE A 580 -6.74 25.38 -34.45
C ILE A 580 -7.46 24.05 -34.67
N ASN A 581 -8.79 24.11 -34.81
CA ASN A 581 -9.64 22.96 -35.13
C ASN A 581 -10.05 22.97 -36.60
N ASN A 582 -9.29 22.24 -37.42
CA ASN A 582 -9.50 22.10 -38.87
C ASN A 582 -10.37 20.90 -39.25
N SER A 583 -10.92 20.17 -38.27
CA SER A 583 -11.71 18.97 -38.55
C SER A 583 -12.85 19.28 -39.52
N PRO A 584 -13.11 18.39 -40.51
CA PRO A 584 -14.26 18.52 -41.39
C PRO A 584 -15.61 18.39 -40.65
N ASN A 585 -15.60 17.89 -39.42
CA ASN A 585 -16.76 17.73 -38.55
C ASN A 585 -16.91 18.88 -37.54
N ASN A 586 -16.05 19.91 -37.59
CA ASN A 586 -16.15 21.08 -36.74
C ASN A 586 -17.26 22.02 -37.24
N THR A 587 -18.28 22.24 -36.40
CA THR A 587 -19.37 23.20 -36.66
C THR A 587 -19.21 24.52 -35.88
N GLY A 588 -18.14 24.62 -35.09
CA GLY A 588 -17.82 25.73 -34.20
C GLY A 588 -16.81 26.72 -34.78
N LEU A 589 -16.11 27.40 -33.89
CA LEU A 589 -14.98 28.25 -34.21
C LEU A 589 -13.79 27.37 -34.64
N GLN A 590 -13.01 27.87 -35.60
CA GLN A 590 -11.79 27.23 -36.05
C GLN A 590 -10.59 27.61 -35.16
N GLU A 591 -10.50 28.89 -34.78
CA GLU A 591 -9.50 29.38 -33.82
C GLU A 591 -10.07 29.29 -32.40
N LEU A 592 -9.41 28.52 -31.53
CA LEU A 592 -9.89 28.22 -30.19
C LEU A 592 -9.24 29.12 -29.13
N PRO A 593 -9.86 29.28 -27.95
CA PRO A 593 -9.20 29.89 -26.80
C PRO A 593 -7.91 29.13 -26.44
N PRO A 594 -6.89 29.82 -25.87
CA PRO A 594 -5.67 29.17 -25.41
C PRO A 594 -5.94 28.02 -24.44
N ALA A 595 -5.19 26.93 -24.57
CA ALA A 595 -5.29 25.76 -23.70
C ALA A 595 -4.65 26.03 -22.33
N GLN A 596 -5.33 25.62 -21.26
CA GLN A 596 -4.85 25.69 -19.88
C GLN A 596 -4.27 24.33 -19.46
N PRO A 597 -3.14 24.29 -18.77
CA PRO A 597 -2.52 23.05 -18.34
C PRO A 597 -3.29 22.42 -17.16
N ALA A 598 -3.13 21.11 -17.00
CA ALA A 598 -3.65 20.40 -15.83
C ALA A 598 -2.98 20.83 -14.52
N MET A 599 -3.72 20.75 -13.42
CA MET A 599 -3.20 21.05 -12.08
C MET A 599 -2.28 19.93 -11.57
N ILE A 600 -2.67 18.68 -11.81
CA ILE A 600 -1.91 17.45 -11.49
C ILE A 600 -2.08 16.48 -12.66
N TRP A 601 -1.02 15.77 -13.06
CA TRP A 601 -1.08 14.77 -14.14
C TRP A 601 -0.14 13.59 -13.88
N TYR A 602 -0.55 12.37 -14.25
CA TYR A 602 0.28 11.16 -14.02
C TYR A 602 0.13 10.06 -15.09
N PRO A 603 1.24 9.41 -15.49
CA PRO A 603 1.21 8.35 -16.48
C PRO A 603 0.88 6.97 -15.85
N TYR A 604 0.85 5.92 -16.69
CA TYR A 604 0.84 4.52 -16.24
C TYR A 604 2.11 4.16 -15.43
N ALA A 605 3.25 4.76 -15.81
CA ALA A 605 4.49 4.68 -15.03
C ALA A 605 4.47 5.64 -13.83
N ALA A 606 5.41 5.48 -12.90
CA ALA A 606 5.60 6.45 -11.83
C ALA A 606 5.83 7.86 -12.41
N SER A 607 5.06 8.84 -11.92
CA SER A 607 5.23 10.24 -12.31
C SER A 607 6.52 10.81 -11.73
N LYS A 608 7.21 11.67 -12.47
CA LYS A 608 8.40 12.37 -11.96
C LYS A 608 8.02 13.55 -11.08
N GLU A 609 6.94 14.21 -11.45
CA GLU A 609 6.41 15.42 -10.81
C GLU A 609 5.54 15.07 -9.59
N PHE A 610 4.81 13.95 -9.66
CA PHE A 610 3.86 13.49 -8.63
C PHE A 610 4.08 12.01 -8.28
N PRO A 611 5.30 11.62 -7.83
CA PRO A 611 5.65 10.22 -7.58
C PRO A 611 4.75 9.54 -6.54
N GLU A 612 4.12 10.31 -5.65
CA GLU A 612 3.17 9.86 -4.65
C GLU A 612 1.90 9.19 -5.22
N LEU A 613 1.57 9.45 -6.49
CA LEU A 613 0.38 8.87 -7.14
C LEU A 613 0.58 7.42 -7.60
N GLY A 614 1.81 6.89 -7.51
CA GLY A 614 2.13 5.50 -7.82
C GLY A 614 2.20 5.17 -9.31
N GLN A 615 2.05 3.88 -9.65
CA GLN A 615 2.12 3.33 -11.00
C GLN A 615 1.03 2.26 -11.22
N GLY A 616 0.76 1.89 -12.48
CA GLY A 616 -0.30 0.97 -12.89
C GLY A 616 -1.37 1.66 -13.73
N GLY A 617 -2.49 0.99 -14.01
CA GLY A 617 -3.68 1.62 -14.57
C GLY A 617 -4.13 2.82 -13.76
N ARG A 618 -4.91 3.68 -14.39
CA ARG A 618 -5.26 4.99 -13.85
C ARG A 618 -6.71 5.33 -14.19
N SER A 619 -7.38 5.96 -13.25
CA SER A 619 -8.73 6.49 -13.44
C SER A 619 -8.99 7.58 -12.41
N ALA A 620 -8.52 8.79 -12.70
CA ALA A 620 -8.65 9.96 -11.81
C ALA A 620 -10.10 10.43 -11.66
N MET A 621 -10.54 10.64 -10.42
CA MET A 621 -11.89 11.12 -10.09
C MET A 621 -11.84 12.13 -8.93
N ALA A 622 -12.56 13.25 -9.07
CA ALA A 622 -12.73 14.21 -7.98
C ALA A 622 -13.99 13.85 -7.18
N GLY A 623 -13.87 13.77 -5.86
CA GLY A 623 -15.01 13.53 -4.97
C GLY A 623 -15.63 14.82 -4.49
N SER A 624 -15.50 15.10 -3.19
CA SER A 624 -16.14 16.24 -2.54
C SER A 624 -15.18 17.00 -1.64
N PHE A 625 -15.46 18.28 -1.44
CA PHE A 625 -14.81 19.09 -0.43
C PHE A 625 -15.38 18.78 0.95
N TYR A 626 -14.51 18.61 1.94
CA TYR A 626 -14.96 18.60 3.33
C TYR A 626 -15.08 20.03 3.86
N THR A 627 -16.22 20.37 4.45
CA THR A 627 -16.42 21.61 5.20
C THR A 627 -16.68 21.27 6.65
N TYR A 628 -15.81 21.71 7.54
CA TYR A 628 -15.96 21.48 8.97
C TYR A 628 -17.03 22.40 9.56
N ASP A 629 -18.03 21.80 10.20
CA ASP A 629 -19.02 22.51 11.00
C ASP A 629 -18.73 22.30 12.49
N LYS A 630 -18.23 23.36 13.14
CA LYS A 630 -17.96 23.38 14.57
C LYS A 630 -19.23 23.24 15.42
N ASP A 631 -20.37 23.69 14.91
CA ASP A 631 -21.64 23.75 15.64
C ASP A 631 -22.46 22.46 15.42
N SER A 632 -22.03 21.58 14.50
CA SER A 632 -22.65 20.29 14.25
C SER A 632 -22.59 19.39 15.51
N PRO A 633 -23.72 18.81 15.94
CA PRO A 633 -23.79 17.94 17.13
C PRO A 633 -23.18 16.55 16.90
N SER A 634 -22.81 16.23 15.65
CA SER A 634 -22.18 14.96 15.31
C SER A 634 -20.84 14.80 16.02
N LYS A 635 -20.69 13.67 16.73
CA LYS A 635 -19.43 13.26 17.39
C LYS A 635 -18.50 12.49 16.45
N ASN A 636 -19.04 12.05 15.31
CA ASN A 636 -18.40 11.20 14.32
C ASN A 636 -17.95 11.99 13.08
N LYS A 637 -18.13 13.31 13.09
CA LYS A 637 -17.67 14.20 12.03
C LYS A 637 -16.16 14.15 11.91
N PHE A 638 -15.68 14.33 10.68
CA PHE A 638 -14.25 14.47 10.45
C PHE A 638 -13.69 15.67 11.23
N PRO A 639 -12.40 15.64 11.61
CA PRO A 639 -11.78 16.73 12.33
C PRO A 639 -11.59 17.95 11.43
N ASP A 640 -11.52 19.13 12.05
CA ASP A 640 -11.26 20.43 11.40
C ASP A 640 -9.97 20.43 10.56
N TYR A 641 -9.04 19.54 10.88
CA TYR A 641 -7.88 19.21 10.06
C TYR A 641 -8.21 19.06 8.57
N TYR A 642 -9.36 18.48 8.20
CA TYR A 642 -9.73 18.29 6.80
C TYR A 642 -10.54 19.46 6.20
N ASP A 643 -10.83 20.53 6.94
CA ASP A 643 -11.63 21.66 6.40
C ASP A 643 -10.99 22.23 5.13
N GLY A 644 -11.80 22.36 4.08
CA GLY A 644 -11.38 22.85 2.77
C GLY A 644 -10.53 21.87 1.95
N ALA A 645 -10.32 20.63 2.41
CA ALA A 645 -9.66 19.60 1.60
C ALA A 645 -10.62 19.07 0.53
N LEU A 646 -10.09 18.85 -0.68
CA LEU A 646 -10.78 18.09 -1.72
C LEU A 646 -10.36 16.63 -1.63
N PHE A 647 -11.31 15.72 -1.42
CA PHE A 647 -11.02 14.29 -1.49
C PHE A 647 -11.11 13.83 -2.94
N VAL A 648 -10.01 13.26 -3.44
CA VAL A 648 -9.89 12.69 -4.78
C VAL A 648 -9.50 11.23 -4.68
N PHE A 649 -9.76 10.46 -5.73
CA PHE A 649 -9.49 9.02 -5.72
C PHE A 649 -9.13 8.52 -7.13
N ASP A 650 -8.44 7.38 -7.15
CA ASP A 650 -8.17 6.65 -8.39
C ASP A 650 -8.85 5.29 -8.32
N TRP A 651 -9.75 5.07 -9.28
CA TRP A 651 -10.57 3.86 -9.36
C TRP A 651 -9.73 2.61 -9.66
N MET A 652 -8.70 2.71 -10.51
CA MET A 652 -7.84 1.56 -10.86
C MET A 652 -6.87 1.22 -9.72
N ARG A 653 -6.33 2.23 -9.04
CA ARG A 653 -5.29 2.08 -8.02
C ARG A 653 -5.82 1.94 -6.58
N ASN A 654 -7.13 2.06 -6.37
CA ASN A 654 -7.81 1.85 -5.08
C ASN A 654 -7.29 2.72 -3.94
N TRP A 655 -6.97 3.98 -4.21
CA TRP A 655 -6.57 4.94 -3.18
C TRP A 655 -7.49 6.14 -3.13
N VAL A 656 -7.47 6.82 -1.98
CA VAL A 656 -8.11 8.11 -1.74
C VAL A 656 -7.06 9.07 -1.19
N LEU A 657 -7.02 10.30 -1.69
CA LEU A 657 -6.14 11.37 -1.23
C LEU A 657 -6.96 12.60 -0.84
N ALA A 658 -6.49 13.35 0.15
CA ALA A 658 -6.95 14.70 0.46
C ALA A 658 -5.99 15.73 -0.18
N LEU A 659 -6.48 16.50 -1.15
CA LEU A 659 -5.73 17.61 -1.76
C LEU A 659 -5.89 18.88 -0.93
N ARG A 660 -4.78 19.60 -0.74
CA ARG A 660 -4.71 20.86 0.00
C ARG A 660 -4.45 22.03 -0.91
N PHE A 661 -5.07 23.16 -0.57
CA PHE A 661 -4.97 24.40 -1.34
C PHE A 661 -4.61 25.58 -0.45
N ASP A 662 -3.94 26.59 -1.02
CA ASP A 662 -3.76 27.88 -0.37
C ASP A 662 -5.03 28.75 -0.46
N LYS A 663 -5.01 29.94 0.12
CA LYS A 663 -6.14 30.89 0.11
C LYS A 663 -6.57 31.36 -1.29
N ASN A 664 -5.72 31.20 -2.30
CA ASN A 664 -6.00 31.53 -3.69
C ASN A 664 -6.36 30.27 -4.49
N GLU A 665 -6.57 29.14 -3.80
CA GLU A 665 -6.85 27.83 -4.36
C GLU A 665 -5.73 27.28 -5.23
N ASN A 666 -4.47 27.62 -4.98
CA ASN A 666 -3.34 26.92 -5.62
C ASN A 666 -3.10 25.60 -4.90
N TYR A 667 -2.85 24.52 -5.66
CA TYR A 667 -2.45 23.23 -5.10
C TYR A 667 -1.18 23.38 -4.25
N VAL A 668 -1.20 22.81 -3.04
CA VAL A 668 -0.08 22.84 -2.08
C VAL A 668 0.54 21.45 -1.95
N ARG A 669 -0.29 20.43 -1.66
CA ARG A 669 0.14 19.04 -1.43
C ARG A 669 -1.05 18.09 -1.47
N SER A 670 -0.76 16.80 -1.59
CA SER A 670 -1.70 15.70 -1.41
C SER A 670 -1.35 14.85 -0.19
N GLU A 671 -2.35 14.38 0.53
CA GLU A 671 -2.20 13.53 1.72
C GLU A 671 -2.94 12.21 1.50
N PRO A 672 -2.30 11.04 1.66
CA PRO A 672 -3.01 9.77 1.68
C PRO A 672 -4.09 9.74 2.76
N PHE A 673 -5.26 9.19 2.42
CA PHE A 673 -6.36 9.04 3.36
C PHE A 673 -6.65 7.55 3.58
N MET A 674 -6.52 7.09 4.83
CA MET A 674 -6.70 5.69 5.23
C MET A 674 -5.91 4.71 4.34
N SER A 675 -4.65 5.03 4.05
CA SER A 675 -3.83 4.22 3.15
C SER A 675 -3.51 2.83 3.71
N ALA A 676 -3.46 2.70 5.04
CA ALA A 676 -3.17 1.44 5.72
C ALA A 676 -4.42 0.58 5.99
N ASN A 677 -5.57 1.20 6.20
CA ASN A 677 -6.78 0.53 6.70
C ASN A 677 -8.07 0.85 5.91
N GLY A 678 -7.98 1.62 4.83
CA GLY A 678 -9.12 2.07 4.06
C GLY A 678 -9.87 0.94 3.35
N ASP A 679 -9.17 -0.10 2.87
CA ASP A 679 -9.74 -1.23 2.11
C ASP A 679 -10.71 -0.76 0.99
N PHE A 680 -10.35 0.30 0.27
CA PHE A 680 -11.23 0.86 -0.76
C PHE A 680 -11.41 -0.14 -1.92
N ARG A 681 -12.66 -0.36 -2.38
CA ARG A 681 -13.00 -1.23 -3.52
C ARG A 681 -13.44 -0.38 -4.71
N ARG A 682 -12.46 0.26 -5.34
CA ARG A 682 -12.64 1.15 -6.49
C ARG A 682 -13.69 2.23 -6.21
N PRO A 683 -13.34 3.22 -5.36
CA PRO A 683 -14.19 4.36 -5.12
C PRO A 683 -14.64 4.95 -6.45
N ILE A 684 -15.94 5.20 -6.58
CA ILE A 684 -16.55 5.73 -7.82
C ILE A 684 -17.22 7.08 -7.58
N ASP A 685 -17.67 7.32 -6.35
CA ASP A 685 -18.18 8.61 -5.92
C ASP A 685 -18.14 8.74 -4.38
N LEU A 686 -18.07 9.98 -3.88
CA LEU A 686 -18.18 10.26 -2.46
C LEU A 686 -18.78 11.65 -2.21
N ALA A 687 -19.52 11.78 -1.10
CA ALA A 687 -20.01 13.06 -0.62
C ALA A 687 -20.07 13.09 0.92
N PHE A 688 -20.04 14.28 1.49
CA PHE A 688 -20.22 14.48 2.92
C PHE A 688 -21.66 14.82 3.28
N GLY A 689 -22.17 14.24 4.37
CA GLY A 689 -23.40 14.70 4.99
C GLY A 689 -23.19 15.97 5.82
N SER A 690 -24.29 16.65 6.17
CA SER A 690 -24.28 17.77 7.13
C SER A 690 -23.86 17.37 8.55
N ASP A 691 -23.85 16.07 8.83
CA ASP A 691 -23.29 15.44 10.03
C ASP A 691 -21.75 15.33 9.98
N GLY A 692 -21.11 15.75 8.89
CA GLY A 692 -19.67 15.69 8.68
C GLY A 692 -19.13 14.27 8.48
N VAL A 693 -20.00 13.30 8.19
CA VAL A 693 -19.67 11.91 7.85
C VAL A 693 -19.50 11.79 6.34
N MET A 694 -18.50 11.02 5.89
CA MET A 694 -18.32 10.73 4.48
C MET A 694 -19.15 9.51 4.09
N TYR A 695 -19.88 9.61 2.98
CA TYR A 695 -20.54 8.50 2.31
C TYR A 695 -19.85 8.27 0.97
N MET A 696 -19.61 7.00 0.63
CA MET A 696 -18.85 6.64 -0.57
C MET A 696 -19.52 5.45 -1.25
N LEU A 697 -19.65 5.56 -2.56
CA LEU A 697 -19.93 4.42 -3.43
C LEU A 697 -18.61 3.77 -3.84
N GLU A 698 -18.61 2.46 -3.77
CA GLU A 698 -17.51 1.63 -4.22
C GLU A 698 -18.05 0.70 -5.30
N TYR A 699 -17.40 0.74 -6.48
CA TYR A 699 -17.83 0.01 -7.67
C TYR A 699 -17.70 -1.51 -7.50
N GLY A 700 -16.84 -1.96 -6.59
CA GLY A 700 -16.56 -3.38 -6.34
C GLY A 700 -15.31 -3.89 -7.07
N SER A 701 -15.13 -5.21 -7.03
CA SER A 701 -13.87 -5.84 -7.39
C SER A 701 -13.58 -5.90 -8.89
N VAL A 702 -14.58 -5.79 -9.75
CA VAL A 702 -14.41 -6.01 -11.19
C VAL A 702 -15.25 -5.06 -12.05
N TYR A 703 -14.63 -4.40 -13.02
CA TYR A 703 -15.30 -3.50 -13.96
C TYR A 703 -16.44 -4.23 -14.68
N GLY A 704 -17.55 -3.54 -14.91
CA GLY A 704 -18.70 -3.99 -15.71
C GLY A 704 -19.40 -5.29 -15.29
N ALA A 705 -18.96 -5.94 -14.21
CA ALA A 705 -19.61 -7.12 -13.63
C ALA A 705 -20.65 -6.72 -12.58
N ASP A 706 -21.50 -7.70 -12.25
CA ASP A 706 -22.30 -7.68 -11.04
C ASP A 706 -21.37 -8.08 -9.88
N ASN A 707 -21.05 -7.13 -9.01
CA ASN A 707 -20.05 -7.30 -7.96
C ASN A 707 -20.74 -7.45 -6.61
N ASP A 708 -20.64 -8.64 -6.02
CA ASP A 708 -21.14 -8.91 -4.66
C ASP A 708 -20.49 -7.98 -3.60
N ASP A 709 -19.36 -7.34 -3.91
CA ASP A 709 -18.62 -6.40 -3.05
C ASP A 709 -18.75 -4.93 -3.46
N ALA A 710 -19.61 -4.60 -4.43
CA ALA A 710 -20.00 -3.23 -4.68
C ALA A 710 -20.91 -2.74 -3.56
N ARG A 711 -20.62 -1.55 -3.03
CA ARG A 711 -21.18 -1.13 -1.75
C ARG A 711 -21.39 0.37 -1.62
N LEU A 712 -22.37 0.73 -0.80
CA LEU A 712 -22.45 2.02 -0.14
C LEU A 712 -21.79 1.87 1.22
N VAL A 713 -20.79 2.70 1.51
CA VAL A 713 -20.12 2.75 2.81
C VAL A 713 -20.27 4.12 3.44
N LYS A 714 -20.18 4.17 4.76
CA LYS A 714 -19.88 5.40 5.50
C LYS A 714 -18.51 5.32 6.14
N ILE A 715 -17.85 6.46 6.27
CA ILE A 715 -16.59 6.61 7.00
C ILE A 715 -16.80 7.68 8.07
N GLU A 716 -16.56 7.29 9.31
CA GLU A 716 -16.75 8.10 10.52
C GLU A 716 -15.43 8.29 11.24
N TYR A 717 -15.25 9.42 11.94
CA TYR A 717 -14.06 9.67 12.75
C TYR A 717 -14.35 9.51 14.24
N ASN A 718 -13.64 8.60 14.92
CA ASN A 718 -13.76 8.42 16.35
C ASN A 718 -12.89 9.43 17.13
N THR A 719 -13.55 10.46 17.66
CA THR A 719 -12.96 11.49 18.54
C THR A 719 -12.76 11.02 19.98
N GLY A 720 -13.37 9.91 20.38
CA GLY A 720 -13.32 9.36 21.73
C GLY A 720 -12.19 8.35 21.95
N ASN A 721 -12.22 7.72 23.13
CA ASN A 721 -11.40 6.57 23.46
C ASN A 721 -11.80 5.37 22.59
N ARG A 722 -10.83 4.65 22.03
CA ARG A 722 -11.02 3.43 21.25
C ARG A 722 -10.94 2.22 22.18
N PRO A 723 -11.69 1.15 21.90
CA PRO A 723 -11.53 -0.07 22.68
C PRO A 723 -10.13 -0.67 22.46
N PRO A 724 -9.56 -1.35 23.47
CA PRO A 724 -8.37 -2.16 23.29
C PRO A 724 -8.62 -3.24 22.23
N GLN A 725 -7.56 -3.86 21.70
CA GLN A 725 -7.65 -4.96 20.73
C GLN A 725 -7.13 -6.24 21.36
N ALA A 726 -8.02 -7.22 21.54
CA ALA A 726 -7.69 -8.52 22.13
C ALA A 726 -6.98 -9.42 21.11
N SER A 727 -5.87 -10.07 21.49
CA SER A 727 -5.27 -11.14 20.70
C SER A 727 -4.97 -12.35 21.58
N ALA A 728 -5.80 -13.38 21.43
CA ALA A 728 -5.72 -14.64 22.14
C ALA A 728 -4.97 -15.69 21.31
N ARG A 729 -3.98 -16.34 21.92
CA ARG A 729 -3.20 -17.42 21.30
C ARG A 729 -2.97 -18.59 22.26
N VAL A 730 -2.71 -19.76 21.68
CA VAL A 730 -2.14 -20.90 22.40
C VAL A 730 -0.64 -20.98 22.10
N THR A 731 0.16 -21.28 23.12
CA THR A 731 1.59 -21.56 22.95
C THR A 731 1.78 -23.07 22.92
N ASP A 732 2.14 -23.62 21.77
CA ASP A 732 2.62 -25.00 21.69
C ASP A 732 4.07 -25.06 22.18
N SER A 733 4.25 -25.48 23.44
CA SER A 733 5.57 -25.58 24.06
C SER A 733 6.47 -26.62 23.39
N VAL A 734 5.92 -27.64 22.72
CA VAL A 734 6.70 -28.67 22.04
C VAL A 734 7.20 -28.13 20.70
N ALA A 735 6.32 -27.52 19.90
CA ALA A 735 6.71 -26.87 18.65
C ALA A 735 7.70 -25.73 18.90
N GLN A 736 7.49 -24.93 19.95
CA GLN A 736 8.41 -23.86 20.33
C GLN A 736 9.77 -24.40 20.78
N ALA A 737 9.82 -25.49 21.55
CA ALA A 737 11.08 -26.11 21.98
C ALA A 737 11.84 -26.75 20.82
N GLU A 738 11.15 -27.46 19.92
CA GLU A 738 11.76 -28.04 18.71
C GLU A 738 12.28 -26.97 17.76
N LEU A 739 11.54 -25.88 17.56
CA LEU A 739 12.00 -24.76 16.77
C LEU A 739 13.21 -24.06 17.42
N SER A 740 13.19 -23.89 18.74
CA SER A 740 14.31 -23.29 19.48
C SER A 740 15.61 -24.11 19.38
N LYS A 741 15.52 -25.42 19.08
CA LYS A 741 16.69 -26.27 18.80
C LYS A 741 17.24 -26.09 17.38
N LYS A 742 16.42 -25.59 16.45
CA LYS A 742 16.73 -25.48 15.01
C LYS A 742 16.97 -24.03 14.56
N VAL A 743 16.50 -23.05 15.33
CA VAL A 743 16.61 -21.63 15.03
C VAL A 743 17.90 -21.07 15.61
N PHE A 744 18.67 -20.43 14.74
CA PHE A 744 19.96 -19.83 15.06
C PHE A 744 19.84 -18.29 15.15
N LEU A 745 18.78 -17.70 14.59
CA LEU A 745 18.48 -16.25 14.64
C LEU A 745 17.23 -15.92 15.46
N THR A 746 17.29 -14.91 16.34
CA THR A 746 16.13 -14.50 17.18
C THR A 746 14.94 -14.01 16.38
N SER A 747 15.14 -13.44 15.19
CA SER A 747 14.07 -12.95 14.33
C SER A 747 13.19 -14.05 13.75
N GLU A 748 13.71 -15.27 13.61
CA GLU A 748 12.97 -16.40 13.03
C GLU A 748 11.82 -16.86 13.96
N LEU A 749 11.90 -16.57 15.25
CA LEU A 749 10.83 -16.81 16.22
C LEU A 749 9.62 -15.88 16.07
N ARG A 750 9.76 -14.75 15.35
CA ARG A 750 8.67 -13.78 15.16
C ARG A 750 7.63 -14.22 14.13
N ASN A 751 7.98 -15.18 13.27
CA ASN A 751 7.12 -15.68 12.20
C ASN A 751 6.40 -16.99 12.58
N LEU A 752 6.28 -17.28 13.87
CA LEU A 752 5.56 -18.45 14.36
C LEU A 752 4.09 -18.40 13.93
N PRO A 753 3.52 -19.50 13.41
CA PRO A 753 2.09 -19.60 13.16
C PRO A 753 1.31 -19.30 14.44
N VAL A 754 0.26 -18.50 14.32
CA VAL A 754 -0.62 -18.22 15.43
C VAL A 754 -1.50 -19.45 15.66
N VAL A 755 -1.24 -20.18 16.75
CA VAL A 755 -2.08 -21.33 17.11
C VAL A 755 -3.35 -20.83 17.80
N ARG A 756 -4.51 -21.12 17.19
CA ARG A 756 -5.85 -20.63 17.60
C ARG A 756 -6.76 -21.74 18.12
N GLU A 757 -6.28 -22.98 18.17
CA GLU A 757 -7.01 -24.15 18.64
C GLU A 757 -6.07 -25.05 19.48
N ALA A 758 -6.58 -25.61 20.58
CA ALA A 758 -5.91 -26.68 21.31
C ALA A 758 -6.79 -27.94 21.29
N VAL A 759 -6.20 -29.10 21.02
CA VAL A 759 -6.87 -30.40 20.99
C VAL A 759 -6.00 -31.41 21.73
N GLY A 760 -6.59 -32.34 22.47
CA GLY A 760 -5.87 -33.43 23.13
C GLY A 760 -6.65 -34.11 24.26
N GLU A 761 -6.12 -35.20 24.78
CA GLU A 761 -6.74 -35.97 25.87
C GLU A 761 -6.84 -35.21 27.19
N THR A 762 -7.82 -35.59 28.01
CA THR A 762 -7.93 -35.09 29.39
C THR A 762 -7.04 -35.88 30.36
N PRO A 763 -6.30 -35.22 31.28
CA PRO A 763 -6.29 -33.78 31.52
C PRO A 763 -5.43 -33.00 30.51
N LEU A 764 -6.05 -32.08 29.76
CA LEU A 764 -5.39 -31.28 28.74
C LEU A 764 -4.89 -29.97 29.36
N ARG A 765 -3.57 -29.79 29.46
CA ARG A 765 -2.96 -28.54 29.95
C ARG A 765 -2.61 -27.62 28.78
N VAL A 766 -3.21 -26.43 28.76
CA VAL A 766 -3.04 -25.42 27.71
C VAL A 766 -2.30 -24.20 28.25
N LEU A 767 -1.33 -23.69 27.49
CA LEU A 767 -0.61 -22.44 27.75
C LEU A 767 -1.21 -21.34 26.88
N PHE A 768 -1.84 -20.36 27.51
CA PHE A 768 -2.46 -19.24 26.81
C PHE A 768 -1.50 -18.05 26.74
N SER A 769 -1.66 -17.24 25.70
CA SER A 769 -0.88 -16.02 25.49
C SER A 769 -1.78 -14.89 24.99
N SER A 770 -1.55 -13.69 25.50
CA SER A 770 -2.17 -12.44 25.03
C SER A 770 -1.26 -11.66 24.07
N ALA A 771 -0.16 -12.28 23.61
CA ALA A 771 0.78 -11.64 22.70
C ALA A 771 0.08 -11.11 21.43
N GLY A 772 0.25 -9.82 21.15
CA GLY A 772 -0.45 -9.12 20.07
C GLY A 772 -1.64 -8.28 20.55
N THR A 773 -2.04 -8.39 21.82
CA THR A 773 -3.00 -7.46 22.44
C THR A 773 -2.37 -6.07 22.55
N SER A 774 -3.11 -5.04 22.17
CA SER A 774 -2.69 -3.64 22.23
C SER A 774 -3.85 -2.73 22.60
N ASP A 775 -3.53 -1.51 23.03
CA ASP A 775 -4.49 -0.42 23.13
C ASP A 775 -4.06 0.67 22.15
N PRO A 776 -4.95 1.11 21.24
CA PRO A 776 -4.64 2.22 20.35
C PRO A 776 -4.44 3.57 21.07
N ASP A 777 -5.02 3.77 22.25
CA ASP A 777 -4.93 5.01 23.04
C ASP A 777 -3.91 4.88 24.20
N ASP A 778 -2.95 5.81 24.27
CA ASP A 778 -1.73 5.66 25.09
C ASP A 778 -1.92 5.83 26.62
N ASP A 779 -1.00 5.22 27.38
CA ASP A 779 -0.77 5.25 28.85
C ASP A 779 -1.71 4.45 29.77
N ASP A 780 -2.57 3.58 29.22
CA ASP A 780 -3.39 2.71 30.05
C ASP A 780 -2.77 1.31 30.25
N ALA A 781 -2.71 0.88 31.51
CA ALA A 781 -2.45 -0.51 31.84
C ALA A 781 -3.65 -1.36 31.40
N ILE A 782 -3.49 -2.12 30.31
CA ILE A 782 -4.48 -3.10 29.86
C ILE A 782 -4.71 -4.12 30.97
N ARG A 783 -5.97 -4.31 31.35
CA ARG A 783 -6.37 -5.36 32.29
C ARG A 783 -6.81 -6.59 31.50
N TYR A 784 -6.24 -7.73 31.84
CA TYR A 784 -6.54 -9.02 31.21
C TYR A 784 -7.54 -9.79 32.07
N GLU A 785 -8.54 -10.39 31.44
CA GLU A 785 -9.48 -11.33 32.04
C GLU A 785 -9.59 -12.53 31.11
N TRP A 786 -9.07 -13.68 31.54
CA TRP A 786 -9.28 -14.95 30.84
C TRP A 786 -10.46 -15.68 31.44
N LEU A 787 -11.44 -16.04 30.62
CA LEU A 787 -12.61 -16.82 31.02
C LEU A 787 -12.44 -18.26 30.53
N PHE A 788 -12.54 -19.20 31.47
CA PHE A 788 -12.45 -20.65 31.22
C PHE A 788 -13.69 -21.33 31.81
N ASP A 789 -14.21 -22.36 31.14
CA ASP A 789 -15.26 -23.26 31.65
C ASP A 789 -16.53 -22.56 32.19
N GLY A 790 -17.02 -21.53 31.49
CA GLY A 790 -18.22 -20.79 31.91
C GLY A 790 -18.05 -19.95 33.19
N LYS A 791 -16.83 -19.83 33.73
CA LYS A 791 -16.51 -18.92 34.84
C LYS A 791 -16.47 -17.47 34.37
N THR A 792 -16.86 -16.53 35.24
CA THR A 792 -16.94 -15.10 34.92
C THR A 792 -15.56 -14.44 34.75
N VAL A 793 -14.54 -14.86 35.51
CA VAL A 793 -13.10 -14.56 35.35
C VAL A 793 -12.29 -15.74 35.91
N GLY A 794 -11.54 -16.44 35.05
CA GLY A 794 -10.70 -17.60 35.40
C GLY A 794 -9.22 -17.26 35.67
N SER A 795 -8.68 -16.19 35.08
CA SER A 795 -7.36 -15.63 35.42
C SER A 795 -7.28 -14.15 35.03
N THR A 796 -6.36 -13.40 35.67
CA THR A 796 -6.01 -12.00 35.30
C THR A 796 -4.55 -11.85 34.82
N GLU A 797 -3.82 -12.96 34.74
CA GLU A 797 -2.48 -12.97 34.15
C GLU A 797 -2.58 -12.78 32.63
N ALA A 798 -1.61 -12.07 32.04
CA ALA A 798 -1.56 -11.88 30.59
C ALA A 798 -1.40 -13.21 29.83
N ASN A 799 -0.62 -14.16 30.38
CA ASN A 799 -0.29 -15.45 29.75
C ASN A 799 -0.50 -16.63 30.73
N PRO A 800 -1.76 -16.99 31.04
CA PRO A 800 -2.04 -18.00 32.05
C PRO A 800 -1.87 -19.43 31.51
N LYS A 801 -1.81 -20.37 32.45
CA LYS A 801 -1.95 -21.82 32.18
C LYS A 801 -3.29 -22.31 32.72
N TYR A 802 -3.98 -23.18 31.98
CA TYR A 802 -5.22 -23.80 32.44
C TYR A 802 -5.25 -25.29 32.08
N THR A 803 -5.94 -26.10 32.88
CA THR A 803 -6.03 -27.55 32.66
C THR A 803 -7.50 -27.97 32.62
N TYR A 804 -7.90 -28.56 31.50
CA TYR A 804 -9.23 -29.11 31.26
C TYR A 804 -9.23 -30.59 31.67
N THR A 805 -9.99 -30.93 32.71
CA THR A 805 -9.98 -32.28 33.29
C THR A 805 -11.15 -33.16 32.84
N THR A 806 -12.13 -32.59 32.16
CA THR A 806 -13.33 -33.29 31.69
C THR A 806 -13.40 -33.21 30.17
N PRO A 807 -13.80 -34.30 29.48
CA PRO A 807 -13.98 -34.25 28.03
C PRO A 807 -15.06 -33.24 27.64
N GLY A 808 -14.80 -32.45 26.61
CA GLY A 808 -15.70 -31.42 26.12
C GLY A 808 -15.04 -30.42 25.16
N THR A 809 -15.88 -29.70 24.41
CA THR A 809 -15.44 -28.53 23.65
C THR A 809 -15.67 -27.28 24.49
N TYR A 810 -14.59 -26.54 24.73
CA TYR A 810 -14.54 -25.36 25.57
C TYR A 810 -14.19 -24.14 24.72
N THR A 811 -14.74 -22.98 25.11
CA THR A 811 -14.33 -21.68 24.58
C THR A 811 -13.57 -20.94 25.67
N ALA A 812 -12.29 -20.70 25.43
CA ALA A 812 -11.49 -19.79 26.25
C ALA A 812 -11.63 -18.38 25.66
N ILE A 813 -11.99 -17.41 26.50
CA ILE A 813 -12.20 -16.02 26.07
C ILE A 813 -11.14 -15.16 26.76
N LEU A 814 -10.32 -14.47 25.97
CA LEU A 814 -9.53 -13.36 26.44
C LEU A 814 -10.39 -12.11 26.34
N ARG A 815 -10.74 -11.50 27.47
CA ARG A 815 -11.29 -10.15 27.53
C ARG A 815 -10.21 -9.20 28.00
N VAL A 816 -10.09 -8.07 27.31
CA VAL A 816 -9.17 -7.00 27.69
C VAL A 816 -9.94 -5.73 27.94
N LYS A 817 -9.48 -4.93 28.89
CA LYS A 817 -10.15 -3.70 29.33
C LYS A 817 -9.17 -2.57 29.52
N ASP A 818 -9.50 -1.41 28.99
CA ASP A 818 -8.75 -0.17 29.19
C ASP A 818 -9.19 0.58 30.46
N LYS A 819 -8.62 1.75 30.74
CA LYS A 819 -9.00 2.54 31.93
C LYS A 819 -10.31 3.27 31.77
N ALA A 820 -10.68 3.65 30.54
CA ALA A 820 -11.97 4.25 30.21
C ALA A 820 -13.14 3.27 30.39
N GLY A 821 -12.83 1.98 30.47
CA GLY A 821 -13.73 0.88 30.70
C GLY A 821 -14.24 0.19 29.43
N LEU A 822 -13.73 0.55 28.25
CA LEU A 822 -14.04 -0.17 27.01
C LEU A 822 -13.33 -1.52 27.01
N THR A 823 -13.92 -2.45 26.27
CA THR A 823 -13.45 -3.84 26.26
C THR A 823 -13.46 -4.40 24.85
N ASP A 824 -12.55 -5.32 24.60
CA ASP A 824 -12.58 -6.20 23.44
C ASP A 824 -12.36 -7.64 23.88
N THR A 825 -12.78 -8.59 23.05
CA THR A 825 -12.70 -10.01 23.33
C THR A 825 -12.21 -10.81 22.13
N ASP A 826 -11.37 -11.79 22.40
CA ASP A 826 -10.93 -12.77 21.40
C ASP A 826 -11.05 -14.18 21.98
N THR A 827 -11.32 -15.15 21.12
CA THR A 827 -11.75 -16.49 21.52
C THR A 827 -10.87 -17.59 20.95
N ILE A 828 -10.61 -18.61 21.76
CA ILE A 828 -9.89 -19.84 21.39
C ILE A 828 -10.80 -21.04 21.64
N ILE A 829 -10.81 -21.98 20.70
CA ILE A 829 -11.48 -23.26 20.89
C ILE A 829 -10.51 -24.27 21.49
N VAL A 830 -10.94 -24.95 22.55
CA VAL A 830 -10.21 -26.06 23.18
C VAL A 830 -11.08 -27.31 23.15
N LYS A 831 -10.63 -28.36 22.48
CA LYS A 831 -11.28 -29.67 22.47
C LYS A 831 -10.50 -30.60 23.38
N ALA A 832 -11.03 -30.88 24.56
CA ALA A 832 -10.40 -31.79 25.51
C ALA A 832 -11.11 -33.14 25.47
N GLY A 833 -10.36 -34.24 25.46
CA GLY A 833 -10.89 -35.60 25.54
C GLY A 833 -10.94 -36.37 24.22
N ASP A 834 -10.31 -35.83 23.17
CA ASP A 834 -10.05 -36.51 21.91
C ASP A 834 -8.67 -36.04 21.43
N ASP A 835 -7.75 -36.95 21.14
CA ASP A 835 -6.45 -36.61 20.58
C ASP A 835 -6.52 -36.52 19.06
N ARG A 836 -5.55 -35.84 18.43
CA ARG A 836 -5.51 -35.81 16.96
C ARG A 836 -4.95 -37.15 16.45
N PRO A 837 -5.58 -37.79 15.46
CA PRO A 837 -5.01 -38.98 14.85
C PRO A 837 -3.65 -38.62 14.23
N LEU A 838 -2.66 -39.48 14.42
CA LEU A 838 -1.36 -39.35 13.77
C LEU A 838 -1.40 -40.06 12.42
N VAL A 839 -1.41 -39.29 11.35
CA VAL A 839 -1.22 -39.77 9.97
C VAL A 839 0.22 -39.49 9.57
N ALA A 840 0.94 -40.52 9.15
CA ALA A 840 2.32 -40.39 8.68
C ALA A 840 2.53 -41.19 7.39
N ILE A 841 2.89 -40.49 6.32
CA ILE A 841 3.43 -41.07 5.10
C ILE A 841 4.92 -41.32 5.34
N THR A 842 5.32 -42.58 5.40
CA THR A 842 6.71 -43.00 5.50
C THR A 842 7.20 -43.56 4.17
N SER A 843 8.51 -43.44 3.94
CA SER A 843 9.17 -43.97 2.76
C SER A 843 10.62 -44.30 3.09
N HIS A 844 11.18 -45.29 2.39
CA HIS A 844 12.63 -45.50 2.34
C HIS A 844 13.30 -44.66 1.23
N ASN A 845 12.50 -44.10 0.32
CA ASN A 845 12.94 -43.13 -0.68
C ASN A 845 12.96 -41.73 -0.06
N ASN A 846 13.70 -40.81 -0.70
CA ASN A 846 13.69 -39.39 -0.35
C ASN A 846 12.27 -38.81 -0.47
N ARG A 847 11.81 -38.10 0.57
CA ARG A 847 10.45 -37.52 0.65
C ARG A 847 10.33 -36.10 0.09
N SER A 848 11.40 -35.56 -0.48
CA SER A 848 11.39 -34.20 -1.07
C SER A 848 11.72 -34.17 -2.55
N PHE A 849 12.40 -35.18 -3.06
CA PHE A 849 12.82 -35.24 -4.46
C PHE A 849 12.40 -36.51 -5.16
N PHE A 850 12.14 -36.39 -6.46
CA PHE A 850 12.10 -37.51 -7.38
C PHE A 850 13.20 -37.42 -8.43
N TRP A 851 13.66 -38.59 -8.87
CA TRP A 851 14.52 -38.75 -10.04
C TRP A 851 13.70 -39.40 -11.16
N PRO A 852 13.77 -38.90 -12.41
CA PRO A 852 12.98 -39.42 -13.52
C PRO A 852 13.07 -40.94 -13.64
N LYS A 853 11.91 -41.60 -13.84
CA LYS A 853 11.77 -43.06 -14.00
C LYS A 853 12.16 -43.89 -12.78
N LYS A 854 12.49 -43.27 -11.62
CA LYS A 854 12.56 -43.98 -10.34
C LYS A 854 11.19 -43.96 -9.68
N PRO A 855 10.61 -45.12 -9.34
CA PRO A 855 9.34 -45.16 -8.64
C PRO A 855 9.50 -44.73 -7.17
N PHE A 856 8.44 -44.21 -6.57
CA PHE A 856 8.39 -43.84 -5.15
C PHE A 856 7.54 -44.84 -4.38
N SER A 857 8.16 -45.52 -3.42
CA SER A 857 7.48 -46.45 -2.52
C SER A 857 7.03 -45.71 -1.26
N TYR A 858 5.83 -45.98 -0.79
CA TYR A 858 5.29 -45.34 0.41
C TYR A 858 4.55 -46.34 1.28
N ALA A 859 4.46 -46.02 2.57
CA ALA A 859 3.55 -46.64 3.52
C ALA A 859 2.88 -45.55 4.34
N VAL A 860 1.58 -45.67 4.58
CA VAL A 860 0.79 -44.78 5.42
C VAL A 860 0.54 -45.48 6.73
N LYS A 861 1.05 -44.89 7.81
CA LYS A 861 0.76 -45.33 9.17
C LYS A 861 -0.24 -44.35 9.77
N VAL A 862 -1.36 -44.88 10.23
CA VAL A 862 -2.34 -44.14 11.01
C VAL A 862 -2.38 -44.75 12.40
N THR A 863 -2.23 -43.91 13.41
CA THR A 863 -2.48 -44.29 14.80
C THR A 863 -3.37 -43.26 15.44
N ASP A 864 -4.43 -43.74 16.05
CA ASP A 864 -5.39 -42.97 16.81
C ASP A 864 -5.57 -43.70 18.14
N HIS A 865 -5.50 -42.98 19.25
CA HIS A 865 -5.52 -43.63 20.55
C HIS A 865 -6.91 -44.17 20.87
N GLU A 866 -7.95 -43.47 20.41
CA GLU A 866 -9.36 -43.65 20.71
C GLU A 866 -10.03 -44.69 19.79
N ASP A 867 -9.73 -44.67 18.49
CA ASP A 867 -10.28 -45.62 17.51
C ASP A 867 -9.61 -46.99 17.52
N GLY A 868 -8.49 -47.14 18.24
CA GLY A 868 -7.75 -48.38 18.36
C GLY A 868 -7.25 -48.90 17.00
N LYS A 869 -7.81 -50.01 16.51
CA LYS A 869 -7.40 -50.58 15.22
C LYS A 869 -8.11 -49.89 14.06
N ILE A 870 -7.36 -49.10 13.31
CA ILE A 870 -7.83 -48.36 12.13
C ILE A 870 -8.24 -49.30 10.99
N ASP A 871 -9.41 -49.06 10.37
CA ASP A 871 -9.82 -49.70 9.12
C ASP A 871 -9.03 -49.08 7.96
N PRO A 872 -8.24 -49.86 7.20
CA PRO A 872 -7.52 -49.35 6.04
C PRO A 872 -8.38 -48.64 4.99
N LYS A 873 -9.68 -48.94 4.92
CA LYS A 873 -10.61 -48.29 3.98
C LYS A 873 -11.02 -46.89 4.42
N ALA A 874 -10.84 -46.54 5.69
CA ALA A 874 -11.16 -45.22 6.24
C ALA A 874 -10.04 -44.18 5.99
N VAL A 875 -8.89 -44.62 5.48
CA VAL A 875 -7.77 -43.74 5.13
C VAL A 875 -7.81 -43.45 3.64
N HIS A 876 -7.88 -42.18 3.29
CA HIS A 876 -7.85 -41.75 1.90
C HIS A 876 -6.42 -41.42 1.47
N VAL A 877 -5.90 -42.18 0.50
CA VAL A 877 -4.58 -41.92 -0.10
C VAL A 877 -4.75 -41.55 -1.57
N SER A 878 -4.23 -40.40 -1.97
CA SER A 878 -4.27 -39.90 -3.35
C SER A 878 -2.90 -39.43 -3.82
N TYR A 879 -2.69 -39.51 -5.13
CA TYR A 879 -1.46 -39.10 -5.79
C TYR A 879 -1.76 -38.34 -7.08
N GLU A 880 -1.01 -37.27 -7.31
CA GLU A 880 -1.13 -36.44 -8.50
C GLU A 880 0.21 -35.85 -8.95
N TYR A 881 0.29 -35.49 -10.24
CA TYR A 881 1.36 -34.65 -10.79
C TYR A 881 0.81 -33.27 -11.11
N ILE A 882 1.49 -32.24 -10.61
CA ILE A 882 1.12 -30.84 -10.82
C ILE A 882 2.23 -30.21 -11.64
N PRO A 883 2.04 -29.99 -12.97
CA PRO A 883 3.10 -29.48 -13.84
C PRO A 883 3.51 -28.05 -13.47
N GLU A 884 2.56 -27.20 -13.05
CA GLU A 884 2.83 -25.81 -12.68
C GLU A 884 2.14 -25.53 -11.32
N PRO A 885 2.79 -25.85 -10.20
CA PRO A 885 2.13 -25.85 -8.90
C PRO A 885 1.70 -24.46 -8.46
N VAL A 886 0.40 -24.33 -8.17
CA VAL A 886 -0.22 -23.23 -7.43
C VAL A 886 -0.45 -23.70 -6.00
N ASN A 887 -0.20 -22.85 -5.00
CA ASN A 887 -0.68 -23.13 -3.65
C ASN A 887 -2.22 -23.17 -3.65
N VAL A 888 -2.76 -24.37 -3.53
CA VAL A 888 -4.17 -24.64 -3.26
C VAL A 888 -4.20 -25.52 -2.02
N ASP A 889 -5.07 -25.19 -1.06
CA ASP A 889 -5.29 -26.02 0.11
C ASP A 889 -5.92 -27.37 -0.28
N ALA A 890 -5.99 -28.28 0.69
CA ALA A 890 -6.57 -29.62 0.50
C ALA A 890 -8.06 -29.61 0.09
N ASN A 891 -8.73 -28.45 0.12
CA ASN A 891 -10.14 -28.27 -0.20
C ASN A 891 -10.37 -27.56 -1.55
N GLY A 892 -9.31 -27.23 -2.29
CA GLY A 892 -9.41 -26.53 -3.57
C GLY A 892 -9.87 -25.08 -3.44
N LYS A 893 -9.81 -24.48 -2.25
CA LYS A 893 -9.99 -23.04 -2.05
C LYS A 893 -8.63 -22.36 -1.91
N SER A 894 -8.52 -21.14 -2.43
CA SER A 894 -7.38 -20.28 -2.16
C SER A 894 -7.61 -19.61 -0.79
N GLU A 895 -7.20 -20.25 0.30
CA GLU A 895 -7.05 -19.55 1.59
C GLU A 895 -5.70 -18.84 1.70
N GLY A 896 -5.71 -17.81 2.56
CA GLY A 896 -4.69 -16.79 2.71
C GLY A 896 -3.27 -17.29 2.99
N ILE A 897 -2.35 -16.36 2.74
CA ILE A 897 -0.90 -16.50 2.55
C ILE A 897 -0.15 -16.87 3.85
N ALA A 898 -0.50 -17.97 4.53
CA ALA A 898 0.16 -18.36 5.78
C ALA A 898 0.21 -19.88 6.01
N ALA A 899 0.85 -20.66 5.12
CA ALA A 899 1.36 -21.98 5.52
C ALA A 899 2.46 -22.60 4.63
N THR A 900 2.49 -22.36 3.32
CA THR A 900 3.50 -22.96 2.43
C THR A 900 3.92 -21.95 1.36
N GLY A 901 5.21 -21.61 1.28
CA GLY A 901 5.70 -20.40 0.59
C GLY A 901 5.75 -20.40 -0.94
N ASN A 902 5.06 -21.31 -1.66
CA ASN A 902 5.13 -21.36 -3.12
C ASN A 902 3.95 -20.67 -3.80
N VAL A 903 3.96 -19.34 -3.78
CA VAL A 903 3.07 -18.54 -4.64
C VAL A 903 3.66 -18.54 -6.06
N PRO A 904 2.94 -19.00 -7.11
CA PRO A 904 3.43 -18.90 -8.48
C PRO A 904 3.73 -17.46 -8.82
N ILE A 905 4.89 -17.21 -9.44
CA ILE A 905 5.31 -15.86 -9.82
C ILE A 905 4.25 -15.16 -10.68
N GLY A 906 3.65 -15.86 -11.65
CA GLY A 906 2.56 -15.33 -12.46
C GLY A 906 1.32 -14.92 -11.65
N TYR A 907 0.98 -15.65 -10.59
CA TYR A 907 -0.12 -15.28 -9.70
C TYR A 907 0.24 -14.04 -8.87
N SER A 908 1.42 -14.00 -8.24
CA SER A 908 1.85 -12.83 -7.45
C SER A 908 1.85 -11.55 -8.28
N LEU A 909 2.32 -11.67 -9.53
CA LEU A 909 2.35 -10.59 -10.50
C LEU A 909 0.93 -10.12 -10.86
N ILE A 910 -0.02 -11.04 -11.08
CA ILE A 910 -1.44 -10.71 -11.34
C ILE A 910 -2.12 -10.10 -10.11
N ALA A 911 -1.88 -10.65 -8.91
CA ALA A 911 -2.51 -10.19 -7.68
C ALA A 911 -2.05 -8.78 -7.28
N GLY A 912 -0.78 -8.48 -7.57
CA GLY A 912 -0.18 -7.16 -7.40
C GLY A 912 -0.46 -6.18 -8.54
N SER A 913 -1.13 -6.61 -9.61
CA SER A 913 -1.53 -5.74 -10.72
C SER A 913 -3.00 -5.35 -10.67
N ASP A 914 -3.33 -4.40 -11.54
CA ASP A 914 -4.67 -3.94 -11.87
C ASP A 914 -5.42 -4.89 -12.82
N CYS A 915 -4.80 -5.98 -13.30
CA CYS A 915 -5.48 -6.99 -14.13
C CYS A 915 -6.74 -7.56 -13.45
N LYS A 916 -6.74 -7.64 -12.11
CA LYS A 916 -7.88 -8.06 -11.28
C LYS A 916 -9.10 -7.15 -11.40
N ALA A 917 -8.95 -5.95 -11.96
CA ALA A 917 -10.07 -5.06 -12.26
C ALA A 917 -10.92 -5.53 -13.44
N CYS A 918 -10.42 -6.38 -14.32
CA CYS A 918 -11.17 -6.80 -15.50
C CYS A 918 -11.24 -8.32 -15.67
N HIS A 919 -10.40 -9.07 -14.94
CA HIS A 919 -10.31 -10.51 -15.03
C HIS A 919 -10.52 -11.15 -13.66
N THR A 920 -11.29 -12.23 -13.63
CA THR A 920 -11.40 -13.11 -12.46
C THR A 920 -10.87 -14.49 -12.78
N LEU A 921 -10.72 -15.36 -11.77
CA LEU A 921 -10.18 -16.70 -11.96
C LEU A 921 -11.05 -17.54 -12.90
N ASP A 922 -12.34 -17.66 -12.62
CA ASP A 922 -13.27 -18.60 -13.25
C ASP A 922 -14.55 -17.96 -13.79
N LYS A 923 -14.96 -16.79 -13.29
CA LYS A 923 -16.15 -16.06 -13.74
C LYS A 923 -15.84 -15.01 -14.82
N VAL A 924 -16.70 -14.91 -15.84
CA VAL A 924 -16.59 -13.86 -16.86
C VAL A 924 -16.89 -12.50 -16.23
N SER A 925 -16.13 -11.47 -16.62
CA SER A 925 -16.34 -10.07 -16.27
C SER A 925 -16.30 -9.22 -17.56
N VAL A 926 -15.79 -7.99 -17.53
CA VAL A 926 -15.46 -7.20 -18.74
C VAL A 926 -14.45 -7.94 -19.60
N GLY A 927 -13.45 -8.56 -18.98
CA GLY A 927 -12.56 -9.52 -19.62
C GLY A 927 -13.04 -10.96 -19.44
N PRO A 928 -12.58 -11.90 -20.29
CA PRO A 928 -12.76 -13.32 -20.04
C PRO A 928 -12.11 -13.74 -18.71
N SER A 929 -12.65 -14.79 -18.06
CA SER A 929 -11.98 -15.38 -16.90
C SER A 929 -10.61 -15.94 -17.29
N TYR A 930 -9.67 -15.97 -16.35
CA TYR A 930 -8.37 -16.59 -16.59
C TYR A 930 -8.53 -18.05 -17.02
N GLN A 931 -9.50 -18.77 -16.47
CA GLN A 931 -9.85 -20.12 -16.89
C GLN A 931 -10.37 -20.17 -18.34
N ALA A 932 -11.20 -19.23 -18.78
CA ALA A 932 -11.64 -19.17 -20.18
C ALA A 932 -10.47 -18.84 -21.13
N VAL A 933 -9.60 -17.90 -20.76
CA VAL A 933 -8.37 -17.61 -21.52
C VAL A 933 -7.49 -18.85 -21.61
N SER A 934 -7.30 -19.53 -20.49
CA SER A 934 -6.58 -20.79 -20.39
C SER A 934 -7.16 -21.82 -21.38
N GLN A 935 -8.45 -22.16 -21.27
CA GLN A 935 -9.12 -23.14 -22.15
C GLN A 935 -9.00 -22.79 -23.64
N ARG A 936 -9.08 -21.51 -24.01
CA ARG A 936 -9.04 -21.09 -25.43
C ARG A 936 -7.64 -21.16 -26.04
N TYR A 937 -6.60 -20.98 -25.23
CA TYR A 937 -5.23 -20.81 -25.70
C TYR A 937 -4.29 -21.96 -25.31
N ILE A 938 -4.68 -22.85 -24.40
CA ILE A 938 -3.79 -23.90 -23.84
C ILE A 938 -3.15 -24.81 -24.90
N ASP A 939 -3.88 -25.12 -25.98
CA ASP A 939 -3.41 -26.01 -27.04
C ASP A 939 -2.72 -25.26 -28.19
N LYS A 940 -2.54 -23.94 -28.10
CA LYS A 940 -1.91 -23.14 -29.16
C LYS A 940 -0.39 -23.03 -28.96
N PRO A 941 0.43 -23.35 -29.97
CA PRO A 941 1.88 -23.40 -29.84
C PRO A 941 2.53 -22.03 -29.57
N ASP A 942 1.87 -20.92 -29.90
CA ASP A 942 2.33 -19.54 -29.74
C ASP A 942 1.61 -18.76 -28.61
N ALA A 943 0.80 -19.45 -27.80
CA ALA A 943 -0.10 -18.84 -26.82
C ALA A 943 0.59 -17.82 -25.89
N VAL A 944 1.78 -18.18 -25.37
CA VAL A 944 2.52 -17.32 -24.44
C VAL A 944 2.92 -16.00 -25.10
N ALA A 945 3.60 -16.05 -26.24
CA ALA A 945 4.04 -14.84 -26.94
C ALA A 945 2.87 -13.96 -27.40
N THR A 946 1.79 -14.59 -27.89
CA THR A 946 0.60 -13.88 -28.38
C THR A 946 -0.15 -13.18 -27.25
N LEU A 947 -0.38 -13.86 -26.12
CA LEU A 947 -1.04 -13.25 -24.96
C LEU A 947 -0.17 -12.20 -24.28
N THR A 948 1.16 -12.39 -24.21
CA THR A 948 2.09 -11.41 -23.65
C THR A 948 2.05 -10.08 -24.41
N LYS A 949 2.18 -10.14 -25.74
CA LYS A 949 2.04 -8.95 -26.58
C LYS A 949 0.68 -8.29 -26.40
N LYS A 950 -0.38 -9.10 -26.26
CA LYS A 950 -1.74 -8.58 -26.05
C LYS A 950 -1.85 -7.84 -24.72
N ILE A 951 -1.33 -8.38 -23.61
CA ILE A 951 -1.36 -7.74 -22.28
C ILE A 951 -0.62 -6.40 -22.28
N ILE A 952 0.57 -6.34 -22.86
CA ILE A 952 1.39 -5.12 -22.90
C ILE A 952 0.76 -4.06 -23.79
N ALA A 953 0.27 -4.43 -24.97
CA ALA A 953 -0.30 -3.49 -25.93
C ALA A 953 -1.77 -3.13 -25.67
N GLY A 954 -2.49 -3.94 -24.90
CA GLY A 954 -3.94 -3.82 -24.73
C GLY A 954 -4.73 -4.21 -25.98
N GLY A 955 -5.99 -3.77 -26.02
CA GLY A 955 -6.87 -3.79 -27.19
C GLY A 955 -8.05 -4.77 -27.12
N GLY A 956 -8.94 -4.70 -28.11
CA GLY A 956 -10.22 -5.45 -28.18
C GLY A 956 -10.30 -6.50 -29.29
N GLY A 957 -11.51 -7.00 -29.56
CA GLY A 957 -11.90 -7.74 -30.77
C GLY A 957 -11.85 -9.27 -30.70
N VAL A 958 -11.15 -9.86 -29.72
CA VAL A 958 -10.96 -11.32 -29.62
C VAL A 958 -12.08 -12.02 -28.85
N TRP A 959 -12.58 -11.33 -27.82
CA TRP A 959 -13.62 -11.81 -26.90
C TRP A 959 -14.90 -10.97 -26.97
N GLY A 960 -14.95 -10.00 -27.90
CA GLY A 960 -16.02 -9.02 -28.06
C GLY A 960 -15.47 -7.67 -28.57
N THR A 961 -16.35 -6.79 -29.04
CA THR A 961 -16.01 -5.43 -29.50
C THR A 961 -16.43 -4.34 -28.50
N GLU A 962 -17.26 -4.67 -27.52
CA GLU A 962 -17.82 -3.71 -26.55
C GLU A 962 -16.83 -3.33 -25.44
N HIS A 963 -15.93 -4.25 -25.09
CA HIS A 963 -14.98 -4.09 -24.00
C HIS A 963 -13.57 -4.41 -24.49
N VAL A 964 -12.62 -3.54 -24.13
CA VAL A 964 -11.25 -3.58 -24.60
C VAL A 964 -10.30 -3.55 -23.41
N MET A 965 -9.22 -4.29 -23.50
CA MET A 965 -8.25 -4.39 -22.40
C MET A 965 -7.32 -3.17 -22.42
N ALA A 966 -7.14 -2.53 -21.25
CA ALA A 966 -6.15 -1.47 -21.09
C ALA A 966 -4.73 -1.98 -21.39
N ALA A 967 -3.86 -1.09 -21.87
CA ALA A 967 -2.47 -1.44 -22.14
C ALA A 967 -1.67 -1.49 -20.82
N HIS A 968 -0.73 -2.43 -20.73
CA HIS A 968 0.19 -2.54 -19.59
C HIS A 968 1.66 -2.38 -20.05
N PRO A 969 2.02 -1.26 -20.69
CA PRO A 969 3.36 -0.97 -21.22
C PRO A 969 4.45 -0.90 -20.14
N GLN A 970 4.04 -0.67 -18.89
CA GLN A 970 4.91 -0.60 -17.72
C GLN A 970 5.38 -1.98 -17.24
N LEU A 971 4.72 -3.06 -17.66
CA LEU A 971 5.09 -4.42 -17.27
C LEU A 971 6.24 -4.94 -18.16
N ASP A 972 7.21 -5.61 -17.54
CA ASP A 972 8.29 -6.29 -18.26
C ASP A 972 7.73 -7.50 -19.03
N GLU A 973 8.21 -7.71 -20.27
CA GLU A 973 7.74 -8.79 -21.12
C GLU A 973 7.93 -10.18 -20.50
N LYS A 974 8.98 -10.37 -19.70
CA LYS A 974 9.27 -11.64 -19.03
C LYS A 974 8.32 -11.87 -17.87
N ASP A 975 7.96 -10.83 -17.12
CA ASP A 975 6.97 -10.92 -16.04
C ASP A 975 5.59 -11.27 -16.59
N VAL A 976 5.20 -10.63 -17.70
CA VAL A 976 3.93 -10.95 -18.38
C VAL A 976 3.93 -12.37 -18.93
N ASN A 977 5.06 -12.87 -19.46
CA ASN A 977 5.16 -14.27 -19.87
C ASN A 977 4.87 -15.24 -18.71
N GLU A 978 5.34 -14.92 -17.50
CA GLU A 978 5.05 -15.73 -16.32
C GLU A 978 3.59 -15.63 -15.87
N MET A 979 2.96 -14.45 -15.96
CA MET A 979 1.51 -14.29 -15.77
C MET A 979 0.72 -15.17 -16.73
N VAL A 980 1.08 -15.16 -18.02
CA VAL A 980 0.40 -15.96 -19.05
C VAL A 980 0.57 -17.45 -18.81
N LYS A 981 1.77 -17.91 -18.44
CA LYS A 981 1.99 -19.33 -18.10
C LYS A 981 1.09 -19.76 -16.94
N TYR A 982 1.01 -18.94 -15.89
CA TYR A 982 0.08 -19.19 -14.79
C TYR A 982 -1.37 -19.30 -15.29
N ILE A 983 -1.84 -18.38 -16.12
CA ILE A 983 -3.19 -18.43 -16.70
C ILE A 983 -3.40 -19.75 -17.47
N LEU A 984 -2.48 -20.11 -18.36
CA LEU A 984 -2.55 -21.35 -19.14
C LEU A 984 -2.51 -22.61 -18.25
N SER A 985 -1.87 -22.56 -17.07
CA SER A 985 -1.85 -23.70 -16.14
C SER A 985 -3.24 -24.08 -15.59
N LEU A 986 -4.17 -23.12 -15.51
CA LEU A 986 -5.49 -23.30 -14.87
C LEU A 986 -6.36 -24.38 -15.52
N SER A 987 -6.15 -24.71 -16.80
CA SER A 987 -6.96 -25.70 -17.54
C SER A 987 -6.21 -26.99 -17.86
N ARG A 988 -4.97 -27.17 -17.37
CA ARG A 988 -4.25 -28.44 -17.56
C ARG A 988 -4.88 -29.52 -16.69
N THR A 989 -5.42 -30.55 -17.34
CA THR A 989 -6.26 -31.59 -16.74
C THR A 989 -5.56 -32.34 -15.60
N LYS A 990 -6.24 -32.42 -14.44
CA LYS A 990 -5.91 -33.29 -13.29
C LYS A 990 -5.88 -34.76 -13.73
N LYS A 991 -4.72 -35.42 -13.67
CA LYS A 991 -4.63 -36.88 -13.58
C LYS A 991 -4.47 -37.26 -12.12
N GLU A 992 -5.52 -37.06 -11.32
CA GLU A 992 -5.52 -37.55 -9.95
C GLU A 992 -5.78 -39.06 -9.95
N LYS A 993 -4.91 -39.82 -9.28
CA LYS A 993 -5.14 -41.23 -8.97
C LYS A 993 -5.53 -41.32 -7.50
N SER A 994 -6.83 -41.49 -7.24
CA SER A 994 -7.42 -41.59 -5.91
C SER A 994 -7.53 -43.06 -5.44
N ASN A 995 -7.69 -43.27 -4.13
CA ASN A 995 -7.90 -44.58 -3.49
C ASN A 995 -6.73 -45.55 -3.66
N LEU A 996 -5.51 -45.05 -3.49
CA LEU A 996 -4.33 -45.90 -3.45
C LEU A 996 -4.32 -46.76 -2.15
N PRO A 997 -3.69 -47.95 -2.16
CA PRO A 997 -3.54 -48.77 -0.96
C PRO A 997 -2.68 -48.05 0.10
N LEU A 998 -2.81 -48.43 1.38
CA LEU A 998 -1.98 -47.86 2.46
C LEU A 998 -0.48 -48.06 2.25
N GLN A 999 -0.08 -49.07 1.47
CA GLN A 999 1.30 -49.30 1.09
C GLN A 999 1.36 -49.64 -0.38
N GLY A 1000 2.31 -49.06 -1.10
CA GLY A 1000 2.49 -49.32 -2.51
C GLY A 1000 3.62 -48.53 -3.14
N THR A 1001 3.63 -48.52 -4.48
CA THR A 1001 4.65 -47.87 -5.28
C THR A 1001 3.99 -47.08 -6.40
N VAL A 1002 4.36 -45.81 -6.56
CA VAL A 1002 3.92 -44.96 -7.67
C VAL A 1002 5.05 -44.78 -8.69
N ALA A 1003 4.74 -44.83 -9.99
CA ALA A 1003 5.76 -44.91 -11.04
C ALA A 1003 6.47 -43.58 -11.37
N LEU A 1004 5.91 -42.44 -10.96
CA LEU A 1004 6.44 -41.09 -11.23
C LEU A 1004 6.78 -40.83 -12.72
N THR A 1005 5.87 -41.18 -13.64
CA THR A 1005 6.09 -41.08 -15.11
C THR A 1005 5.40 -39.90 -15.79
N ASP A 1006 4.62 -39.10 -15.06
CA ASP A 1006 3.80 -38.02 -15.62
C ASP A 1006 4.59 -36.70 -15.79
N ASN A 1007 5.87 -36.66 -15.38
CA ASN A 1007 6.69 -35.47 -15.40
C ASN A 1007 7.06 -35.03 -16.82
N ARG A 1008 7.08 -33.71 -17.02
CA ARG A 1008 7.37 -33.05 -18.29
C ARG A 1008 8.77 -32.47 -18.31
N GLU A 1009 9.56 -32.77 -19.35
CA GLU A 1009 10.91 -32.22 -19.50
C GLU A 1009 10.90 -30.71 -19.78
N ASP A 1010 9.86 -30.21 -20.45
CA ASP A 1010 9.68 -28.79 -20.76
C ASP A 1010 9.16 -27.97 -19.57
N GLU A 1011 8.78 -28.62 -18.47
CA GLU A 1011 8.25 -27.98 -17.27
C GLU A 1011 8.97 -28.49 -15.99
N PRO A 1012 10.15 -27.91 -15.67
CA PRO A 1012 10.97 -28.36 -14.55
C PRO A 1012 10.40 -27.97 -13.17
N ARG A 1013 9.30 -27.22 -13.09
CA ARG A 1013 8.63 -26.85 -11.83
C ARG A 1013 7.68 -27.94 -11.32
N GLY A 1014 7.38 -28.94 -12.15
CA GLY A 1014 6.35 -29.90 -11.81
C GLY A 1014 6.68 -30.72 -10.56
N ILE A 1015 5.67 -30.92 -9.72
CA ILE A 1015 5.78 -31.67 -8.47
C ILE A 1015 4.85 -32.88 -8.49
N TYR A 1016 5.23 -33.93 -7.78
CA TYR A 1016 4.30 -34.98 -7.39
C TYR A 1016 3.84 -34.74 -5.96
N ARG A 1017 2.55 -34.92 -5.71
CA ARG A 1017 1.96 -34.80 -4.39
C ARG A 1017 1.30 -36.11 -4.02
N LEU A 1018 1.70 -36.68 -2.89
CA LEU A 1018 1.07 -37.83 -2.25
C LEU A 1018 0.43 -37.34 -0.95
N THR A 1019 -0.88 -37.52 -0.85
CA THR A 1019 -1.69 -37.05 0.28
C THR A 1019 -2.30 -38.25 0.98
N ALA A 1020 -2.24 -38.26 2.31
CA ALA A 1020 -2.93 -39.22 3.15
C ALA A 1020 -3.79 -38.48 4.16
N VAL A 1021 -5.08 -38.81 4.20
CA VAL A 1021 -6.06 -38.22 5.11
C VAL A 1021 -6.72 -39.32 5.91
N TYR A 1022 -6.82 -39.12 7.22
CA TYR A 1022 -7.68 -39.92 8.08
C TYR A 1022 -8.57 -38.99 8.90
N THR A 1023 -9.82 -39.39 9.07
CA THR A 1023 -10.77 -38.74 9.98
C THR A 1023 -11.17 -39.80 10.99
N ASP A 1024 -10.92 -39.53 12.28
CA ASP A 1024 -11.33 -40.42 13.36
C ASP A 1024 -12.87 -40.49 13.48
N LYS A 1025 -13.39 -41.25 14.44
CA LYS A 1025 -14.83 -41.33 14.70
C LYS A 1025 -15.32 -40.31 15.73
N GLY A 1026 -14.42 -39.49 16.27
CA GLY A 1026 -14.62 -38.64 17.44
C GLY A 1026 -14.69 -39.46 18.74
N ALA A 1027 -14.23 -38.87 19.84
CA ALA A 1027 -14.31 -39.48 21.16
C ALA A 1027 -15.04 -38.61 22.19
N HIS A 1028 -15.70 -39.26 23.16
CA HIS A 1028 -16.24 -38.60 24.36
C HIS A 1028 -17.15 -37.36 24.12
N GLY A 1029 -17.89 -37.33 23.01
CA GLY A 1029 -18.78 -36.22 22.64
C GLY A 1029 -18.10 -35.09 21.86
N ILE A 1030 -16.82 -35.25 21.53
CA ILE A 1030 -16.10 -34.45 20.53
C ILE A 1030 -16.39 -35.06 19.16
N GLY A 1031 -16.68 -34.21 18.18
CA GLY A 1031 -16.93 -34.65 16.81
C GLY A 1031 -15.62 -35.06 16.10
N PRO A 1032 -15.72 -35.81 14.99
CA PRO A 1032 -14.56 -36.33 14.26
C PRO A 1032 -13.48 -35.28 13.96
N VAL A 1033 -12.22 -35.62 14.16
CA VAL A 1033 -11.06 -34.80 13.80
C VAL A 1033 -10.32 -35.44 12.63
N SER A 1034 -9.98 -34.62 11.64
CA SER A 1034 -9.19 -35.04 10.49
C SER A 1034 -7.73 -34.64 10.68
N GLN A 1035 -6.81 -35.54 10.33
CA GLN A 1035 -5.41 -35.23 10.15
C GLN A 1035 -4.97 -35.60 8.74
N THR A 1036 -4.10 -34.77 8.18
CA THR A 1036 -3.53 -34.95 6.84
C THR A 1036 -2.00 -34.92 6.92
N ASP A 1037 -1.35 -35.85 6.22
CA ASP A 1037 0.08 -35.76 5.90
C ASP A 1037 0.25 -35.66 4.38
N VAL A 1038 1.23 -34.87 3.96
CA VAL A 1038 1.50 -34.58 2.54
C VAL A 1038 2.99 -34.75 2.27
N VAL A 1039 3.31 -35.61 1.31
CA VAL A 1039 4.65 -35.73 0.73
C VAL A 1039 4.65 -35.04 -0.63
N THR A 1040 5.48 -34.01 -0.77
CA THR A 1040 5.67 -33.28 -2.03
C THR A 1040 7.05 -33.59 -2.58
N LEU A 1041 7.10 -34.24 -3.75
CA LEU A 1041 8.33 -34.58 -4.45
C LEU A 1041 8.58 -33.57 -5.57
N ARG A 1042 9.66 -32.81 -5.44
CA ARG A 1042 10.16 -31.89 -6.47
C ARG A 1042 11.13 -32.64 -7.38
N HIS A 1043 11.36 -32.12 -8.59
CA HIS A 1043 12.42 -32.68 -9.41
C HIS A 1043 13.78 -32.49 -8.71
N ALA A 1044 14.57 -33.55 -8.56
CA ALA A 1044 15.87 -33.51 -7.87
C ALA A 1044 16.86 -32.50 -8.50
N LYS A 1045 16.67 -32.20 -9.79
CA LYS A 1045 17.35 -31.12 -10.52
C LYS A 1045 16.38 -29.97 -10.79
N MET A 1046 16.66 -28.77 -10.29
CA MET A 1046 15.78 -27.61 -10.46
C MET A 1046 16.56 -26.32 -10.69
N LYS A 1047 15.93 -25.35 -11.35
CA LYS A 1047 16.49 -24.01 -11.45
C LYS A 1047 16.44 -23.29 -10.11
N THR A 1048 17.46 -22.51 -9.83
CA THR A 1048 17.62 -21.75 -8.58
C THR A 1048 16.54 -20.72 -8.34
N ILE A 1049 15.95 -20.16 -9.40
CA ILE A 1049 14.82 -19.22 -9.30
C ILE A 1049 13.57 -19.86 -8.67
N TYR A 1050 13.49 -21.19 -8.61
CA TYR A 1050 12.39 -21.95 -7.99
C TYR A 1050 12.68 -22.39 -6.55
N THR A 1051 13.74 -21.86 -5.94
CA THR A 1051 13.95 -22.00 -4.49
C THR A 1051 12.85 -21.22 -3.74
N ASP A 1052 12.63 -21.53 -2.46
CA ASP A 1052 11.52 -20.95 -1.71
C ASP A 1052 11.81 -19.50 -1.25
N VAL A 1053 13.10 -19.13 -1.11
CA VAL A 1053 13.55 -17.75 -0.82
C VAL A 1053 14.88 -17.48 -1.54
N GLN A 1054 15.06 -16.26 -2.07
CA GLN A 1054 16.33 -15.78 -2.65
C GLN A 1054 16.68 -14.40 -2.07
N VAL A 1055 17.80 -14.30 -1.34
CA VAL A 1055 18.30 -13.04 -0.77
C VAL A 1055 19.66 -12.75 -1.36
N GLY A 1056 19.88 -11.50 -1.80
CA GLY A 1056 21.12 -11.09 -2.47
C GLY A 1056 21.24 -11.59 -3.92
N PHE A 1057 20.17 -12.14 -4.48
CA PHE A 1057 20.07 -12.52 -5.89
C PHE A 1057 18.94 -11.74 -6.54
N SER A 1058 19.29 -10.76 -7.38
CA SER A 1058 18.29 -10.03 -8.15
C SER A 1058 17.68 -10.94 -9.21
N ARG A 1059 16.39 -10.78 -9.46
CA ARG A 1059 15.70 -11.51 -10.54
C ARG A 1059 15.88 -10.75 -11.85
N PHE A 1060 16.22 -11.48 -12.91
CA PHE A 1060 16.26 -10.95 -14.27
C PHE A 1060 15.59 -11.94 -15.22
N GLY A 1061 14.27 -11.80 -15.38
CA GLY A 1061 13.45 -12.80 -16.06
C GLY A 1061 13.50 -14.15 -15.35
N ASN A 1062 13.75 -15.23 -16.10
CA ASN A 1062 13.75 -16.60 -15.57
C ASN A 1062 15.10 -17.05 -14.97
N ASN A 1063 15.98 -16.11 -14.64
CA ASN A 1063 17.28 -16.39 -14.02
C ASN A 1063 17.51 -15.46 -12.83
N LEU A 1064 18.39 -15.90 -11.95
CA LEU A 1064 18.98 -15.06 -10.92
C LEU A 1064 20.26 -14.40 -11.47
N THR A 1065 20.55 -13.19 -10.99
CA THR A 1065 21.86 -12.55 -11.18
C THR A 1065 22.95 -13.31 -10.42
N ALA A 1066 24.21 -12.89 -10.56
CA ALA A 1066 25.24 -13.38 -9.66
C ALA A 1066 24.91 -12.93 -8.23
N GLY A 1067 25.23 -13.81 -7.27
CA GLY A 1067 25.11 -13.51 -5.86
C GLY A 1067 26.44 -13.02 -5.31
N ASP A 1068 26.36 -12.02 -4.46
CA ASP A 1068 27.47 -11.54 -3.64
C ASP A 1068 27.76 -12.51 -2.48
N HIS A 1069 28.83 -12.28 -1.73
CA HIS A 1069 28.94 -12.84 -0.38
C HIS A 1069 27.90 -12.12 0.49
N LYS A 1070 26.96 -12.66 1.26
CA LYS A 1070 26.48 -13.98 1.67
C LYS A 1070 25.12 -14.24 1.02
N ALA A 1071 25.00 -13.94 -0.27
CA ALA A 1071 23.75 -14.16 -0.98
C ALA A 1071 23.35 -15.62 -0.81
N PHE A 1072 22.08 -15.86 -0.50
CA PHE A 1072 21.61 -17.21 -0.24
C PHE A 1072 20.28 -17.53 -0.91
N MET A 1073 20.12 -18.81 -1.21
CA MET A 1073 18.87 -19.42 -1.59
C MET A 1073 18.45 -20.41 -0.52
N LEU A 1074 17.15 -20.57 -0.30
CA LEU A 1074 16.61 -21.49 0.70
C LEU A 1074 15.57 -22.42 0.05
N LEU A 1075 15.69 -23.71 0.34
CA LEU A 1075 14.63 -24.70 0.21
C LEU A 1075 14.15 -25.12 1.60
N LYS A 1076 12.86 -24.95 1.87
CA LYS A 1076 12.24 -25.27 3.15
C LYS A 1076 11.81 -26.73 3.19
N ASN A 1077 11.94 -27.34 4.36
CA ASN A 1077 11.41 -28.68 4.64
C ASN A 1077 11.83 -29.72 3.59
N ILE A 1078 13.14 -29.91 3.43
CA ILE A 1078 13.77 -30.85 2.51
C ILE A 1078 14.30 -32.07 3.27
N ASP A 1079 13.90 -33.26 2.84
CA ASP A 1079 14.45 -34.53 3.27
C ASP A 1079 15.88 -34.68 2.73
N LEU A 1080 16.87 -34.70 3.61
CA LEU A 1080 18.26 -34.96 3.24
C LEU A 1080 18.62 -36.46 3.28
N THR A 1081 17.67 -37.33 3.69
CA THR A 1081 17.91 -38.77 3.75
C THR A 1081 18.30 -39.31 2.39
N GLY A 1082 19.43 -40.03 2.36
CA GLY A 1082 19.97 -40.64 1.15
C GLY A 1082 20.76 -39.67 0.26
N ILE A 1083 20.72 -38.36 0.48
CA ILE A 1083 21.48 -37.39 -0.32
C ILE A 1083 22.95 -37.41 0.10
N ARG A 1084 23.86 -37.56 -0.86
CA ARG A 1084 25.32 -37.59 -0.62
C ARG A 1084 26.02 -36.32 -1.07
N GLN A 1085 25.46 -35.64 -2.05
CA GLN A 1085 26.04 -34.43 -2.62
C GLN A 1085 25.00 -33.56 -3.32
N VAL A 1086 25.33 -32.29 -3.47
CA VAL A 1086 24.58 -31.33 -4.27
C VAL A 1086 25.47 -30.78 -5.36
N SER A 1087 25.05 -30.92 -6.61
CA SER A 1087 25.71 -30.37 -7.78
C SER A 1087 25.07 -29.05 -8.20
N PHE A 1088 25.90 -28.10 -8.58
CA PHE A 1088 25.51 -26.77 -9.02
C PHE A 1088 25.97 -26.56 -10.46
N GLU A 1089 25.05 -26.14 -11.32
CA GLU A 1089 25.44 -25.47 -12.56
C GLU A 1089 25.58 -23.98 -12.25
N TYR A 1090 26.77 -23.43 -12.47
CA TYR A 1090 27.10 -22.06 -12.14
C TYR A 1090 27.91 -21.40 -13.24
N ALA A 1091 27.91 -20.07 -13.29
CA ALA A 1091 28.83 -19.29 -14.09
C ALA A 1091 29.49 -18.23 -13.20
N SER A 1092 30.77 -17.98 -13.43
CA SER A 1092 31.55 -17.03 -12.64
C SER A 1092 32.75 -16.52 -13.42
N ASP A 1093 33.16 -15.29 -13.17
CA ASP A 1093 34.48 -14.76 -13.54
C ASP A 1093 35.47 -14.74 -12.36
N LYS A 1094 35.04 -15.18 -11.18
CA LYS A 1094 35.76 -15.12 -9.90
C LYS A 1094 35.89 -16.49 -9.26
N GLU A 1095 36.77 -16.55 -8.25
CA GLU A 1095 36.87 -17.68 -7.34
C GLU A 1095 36.02 -17.45 -6.09
N GLY A 1096 35.47 -18.51 -5.51
CA GLY A 1096 34.67 -18.47 -4.28
C GLY A 1096 34.18 -19.87 -3.88
N PHE A 1097 33.13 -19.94 -3.07
CA PHE A 1097 32.50 -21.19 -2.65
C PHE A 1097 30.99 -21.07 -2.55
N ILE A 1098 30.31 -22.21 -2.63
CA ILE A 1098 28.90 -22.37 -2.25
C ILE A 1098 28.87 -23.31 -1.05
N GLU A 1099 28.32 -22.85 0.06
CA GLU A 1099 28.10 -23.66 1.26
C GLU A 1099 26.65 -24.11 1.33
N VAL A 1100 26.45 -25.41 1.54
CA VAL A 1100 25.15 -26.00 1.86
C VAL A 1100 25.01 -26.00 3.37
N ARG A 1101 24.04 -25.26 3.91
CA ARG A 1101 23.80 -25.11 5.35
C ARG A 1101 22.41 -25.59 5.75
N MET A 1102 22.27 -25.99 7.00
CA MET A 1102 21.06 -26.63 7.52
C MET A 1102 20.34 -25.77 8.58
N ASP A 1103 19.02 -25.75 8.51
CA ASP A 1103 18.03 -25.17 9.44
C ASP A 1103 18.04 -23.64 9.62
N SER A 1104 19.17 -22.97 9.35
CA SER A 1104 19.27 -21.51 9.31
C SER A 1104 20.39 -21.05 8.36
N GLN A 1105 20.36 -19.79 7.92
CA GLN A 1105 21.43 -19.17 7.13
C GLN A 1105 22.78 -19.21 7.87
N ALA A 1106 22.75 -19.12 9.20
CA ALA A 1106 23.91 -19.25 10.07
C ALA A 1106 24.05 -20.67 10.68
N GLY A 1107 23.26 -21.63 10.21
CA GLY A 1107 23.28 -22.99 10.71
C GLY A 1107 24.48 -23.81 10.19
N PRO A 1108 24.62 -25.07 10.64
CA PRO A 1108 25.76 -25.92 10.32
C PRO A 1108 25.98 -26.10 8.82
N VAL A 1109 27.23 -25.99 8.36
CA VAL A 1109 27.65 -26.32 6.99
C VAL A 1109 27.72 -27.84 6.86
N ILE A 1110 26.96 -28.40 5.92
CA ILE A 1110 26.90 -29.84 5.64
C ILE A 1110 27.63 -30.23 4.36
N GLY A 1111 27.92 -29.27 3.47
CA GLY A 1111 28.73 -29.48 2.28
C GLY A 1111 29.26 -28.16 1.71
N LYS A 1112 30.37 -28.24 0.96
CA LYS A 1112 31.03 -27.07 0.35
C LYS A 1112 31.49 -27.37 -1.07
N ALA A 1113 31.14 -26.51 -2.02
CA ALA A 1113 31.56 -26.58 -3.41
C ALA A 1113 32.48 -25.40 -3.76
N SER A 1114 33.53 -25.65 -4.55
CA SER A 1114 34.40 -24.57 -5.06
C SER A 1114 33.80 -23.93 -6.30
N VAL A 1115 33.75 -22.60 -6.33
CA VAL A 1115 33.40 -21.79 -7.50
C VAL A 1115 34.71 -21.33 -8.12
N LYS A 1116 34.98 -21.72 -9.36
CA LYS A 1116 36.13 -21.27 -10.14
C LYS A 1116 35.67 -20.41 -11.31
N SER A 1117 36.55 -19.56 -11.83
CA SER A 1117 36.24 -18.79 -13.03
C SER A 1117 35.93 -19.75 -14.20
N THR A 1118 34.74 -19.59 -14.79
CA THR A 1118 34.29 -20.31 -16.00
C THR A 1118 34.59 -19.51 -17.27
N GLY A 1119 35.26 -18.37 -17.15
CA GLY A 1119 35.61 -17.47 -18.26
C GLY A 1119 34.49 -16.49 -18.65
N GLY A 1120 33.50 -16.27 -17.76
CA GLY A 1120 32.41 -15.30 -17.89
C GLY A 1120 31.05 -15.81 -17.38
N PHE A 1121 30.13 -14.90 -17.02
CA PHE A 1121 28.76 -15.22 -16.54
C PHE A 1121 27.82 -15.80 -17.60
N ASP A 1122 28.26 -15.82 -18.86
CA ASP A 1122 27.62 -16.43 -20.02
C ASP A 1122 28.09 -17.88 -20.28
N LYS A 1123 29.13 -18.34 -19.58
CA LYS A 1123 29.72 -19.68 -19.74
C LYS A 1123 29.47 -20.54 -18.49
N PRO A 1124 28.48 -21.45 -18.50
CA PRO A 1124 28.22 -22.30 -17.36
C PRO A 1124 29.28 -23.40 -17.21
N GLY A 1125 29.64 -23.70 -15.98
CA GLY A 1125 30.37 -24.88 -15.53
C GLY A 1125 29.60 -25.62 -14.44
N THR A 1126 30.17 -26.71 -13.94
CA THR A 1126 29.58 -27.49 -12.84
C THR A 1126 30.54 -27.61 -11.67
N THR A 1127 29.98 -27.62 -10.45
CA THR A 1127 30.71 -27.88 -9.21
C THR A 1127 29.82 -28.66 -8.26
N THR A 1128 30.41 -29.35 -7.28
CA THR A 1128 29.66 -30.24 -6.39
C THR A 1128 30.10 -30.03 -4.94
N ALA A 1129 29.12 -29.97 -4.03
CA ALA A 1129 29.31 -30.01 -2.60
C ALA A 1129 29.01 -31.43 -2.11
N THR A 1130 30.04 -32.18 -1.72
CA THR A 1130 29.87 -33.49 -1.08
C THR A 1130 29.55 -33.30 0.40
N PHE A 1131 28.63 -34.11 0.93
CA PHE A 1131 28.30 -34.07 2.36
C PHE A 1131 29.35 -34.84 3.14
N GLU A 1132 30.01 -34.16 4.10
CA GLU A 1132 31.09 -34.75 4.88
C GLU A 1132 30.60 -35.88 5.80
N LYS A 1133 29.33 -35.81 6.20
CA LYS A 1133 28.66 -36.81 7.04
C LYS A 1133 27.25 -37.07 6.49
N PRO A 1134 26.72 -38.29 6.60
CA PRO A 1134 25.32 -38.55 6.28
C PRO A 1134 24.40 -37.67 7.14
N VAL A 1135 23.50 -36.95 6.47
CA VAL A 1135 22.43 -36.17 7.11
C VAL A 1135 21.10 -36.83 6.74
N SER A 1136 20.16 -36.89 7.68
CA SER A 1136 18.88 -37.55 7.46
C SER A 1136 17.74 -36.76 8.09
N GLY A 1137 16.56 -36.85 7.50
CA GLY A 1137 15.36 -36.16 7.97
C GLY A 1137 15.12 -34.83 7.27
N MET A 1138 14.05 -34.15 7.71
CA MET A 1138 13.54 -32.92 7.11
C MET A 1138 14.24 -31.68 7.69
N HIS A 1139 14.82 -30.86 6.82
CA HIS A 1139 15.57 -29.67 7.18
C HIS A 1139 15.28 -28.48 6.25
N ASN A 1140 15.48 -27.26 6.74
CA ASN A 1140 15.62 -26.12 5.83
C ASN A 1140 17.05 -26.13 5.26
N VAL A 1141 17.21 -26.03 3.94
CA VAL A 1141 18.51 -26.14 3.27
C VAL A 1141 18.85 -24.82 2.61
N PHE A 1142 19.93 -24.20 3.07
CA PHE A 1142 20.45 -22.92 2.58
C PHE A 1142 21.63 -23.17 1.65
N PHE A 1143 21.70 -22.44 0.55
CA PHE A 1143 22.82 -22.41 -0.39
C PHE A 1143 23.43 -21.02 -0.34
N VAL A 1144 24.52 -20.87 0.41
CA VAL A 1144 25.13 -19.57 0.70
C VAL A 1144 26.38 -19.39 -0.16
N VAL A 1145 26.44 -18.30 -0.91
CA VAL A 1145 27.62 -17.91 -1.67
C VAL A 1145 28.62 -17.26 -0.72
N VAL A 1146 29.86 -17.73 -0.76
CA VAL A 1146 30.91 -17.35 0.19
C VAL A 1146 32.21 -17.04 -0.56
N LYS A 1147 32.64 -15.80 -0.48
CA LYS A 1147 34.01 -15.34 -0.79
C LYS A 1147 34.39 -14.23 0.18
N PRO A 1148 35.11 -14.53 1.27
CA PRO A 1148 35.42 -13.53 2.30
C PRO A 1148 36.25 -12.36 1.77
N GLU A 1149 37.13 -12.62 0.79
CA GLU A 1149 38.06 -11.64 0.24
C GLU A 1149 37.44 -10.81 -0.90
N LYS A 1150 37.66 -9.48 -0.88
CA LYS A 1150 37.25 -8.57 -1.96
C LYS A 1150 38.08 -8.79 -3.25
N PRO A 1151 37.49 -8.59 -4.45
CA PRO A 1151 36.09 -8.23 -4.71
C PRO A 1151 35.16 -9.41 -4.44
N ASN A 1152 34.12 -9.19 -3.65
CA ASN A 1152 33.17 -10.20 -3.17
C ASN A 1152 31.73 -9.92 -3.59
N GLU A 1153 31.52 -8.97 -4.50
CA GLU A 1153 30.30 -8.87 -5.28
C GLU A 1153 30.34 -9.85 -6.47
N ASP A 1154 29.17 -10.19 -7.01
CA ASP A 1154 28.97 -11.02 -8.20
C ASP A 1154 29.90 -12.25 -8.21
N ILE A 1155 29.81 -13.14 -7.24
CA ILE A 1155 30.74 -14.28 -7.12
C ILE A 1155 30.26 -15.45 -7.96
N ALA A 1156 28.98 -15.81 -7.85
CA ALA A 1156 28.46 -16.99 -8.55
C ALA A 1156 27.03 -16.72 -9.02
N LYS A 1157 26.82 -16.84 -10.33
CA LYS A 1157 25.49 -17.00 -10.91
C LYS A 1157 25.18 -18.48 -10.93
N ILE A 1158 24.30 -18.92 -10.03
CA ILE A 1158 23.92 -20.34 -9.93
C ILE A 1158 22.62 -20.52 -10.71
N ASN A 1159 22.64 -21.34 -11.75
CA ASN A 1159 21.49 -21.55 -12.64
C ASN A 1159 20.61 -22.71 -12.16
N THR A 1160 21.25 -23.81 -11.74
CA THR A 1160 20.58 -25.08 -11.43
C THR A 1160 21.22 -25.73 -10.21
N ILE A 1161 20.39 -26.36 -9.37
CA ILE A 1161 20.79 -27.20 -8.23
C ILE A 1161 20.29 -28.62 -8.50
N GLU A 1162 21.16 -29.61 -8.32
CA GLU A 1162 20.88 -31.02 -8.52
C GLU A 1162 21.28 -31.84 -7.29
N PHE A 1163 20.31 -32.48 -6.66
CA PHE A 1163 20.50 -33.39 -5.53
C PHE A 1163 20.82 -34.80 -6.02
N VAL A 1164 21.84 -35.42 -5.43
CA VAL A 1164 22.32 -36.75 -5.83
C VAL A 1164 22.32 -37.71 -4.64
N GLU A 1165 21.69 -38.88 -4.83
CA GLU A 1165 21.63 -40.00 -3.87
C GLU A 1165 22.94 -40.82 -3.77
#